data_AF-A0A1V6J9A1-F1
#
_entry.id   AF-A0A1V6J9A1-F1
#
_cell.length_a   1.000
_cell.length_b   1.000
_cell.length_c   1.000
_cell.angle_alpha   90.00
_cell.angle_beta   90.00
_cell.angle_gamma   90.00
#
_symmetry.space_group_name_H-M   'P 1'
#
loop_
_entity.id
_entity.type
_entity.pdbx_description
1 polymer ?
#
loop_
_entity_poly.entity_id
_entity_poly.type
_entity_poly.pdbx_seq_one_letter_code
_entity_poly.pdbx_strand_id
1 'polypeptide(L)'
;MIPASHIQDLDYHQYILIKGARQHNLKNFDLAIPKDKLVVITGLSGSGKSSLAFDTLFAEGQRRYIESLSAYARQFIGRMSKPDVDFIHGIAPAIAIEQKANTRNPRSTVGTSSEIYEYLKLLFARIGKTYSPISGNIVKRNTPTDVTDFIAKLPQGSRSILLSPIHQNSGENLSSRLNIFLQQGFTRVSINGNIFHIEEILSSQNIIDSNAEIQLVIDRFTGGDIDEEFVSRIADSVEIAFYEGMGTCMVDYWQNGELHRQIFSNRFEADGIAFEEPSVNLFTFNNPYGACKTCEGFGSVIGIDEDLVIPDKSLSVYEECVAPWKGEKMGEWRWQFIQAARSRGFPIHKPYDELNEEQKQLLWKGDRGILGINDFFEMVQENLYKIQYRVLLSRFRGKTVCPDCKGTRLRKEATYVQVGGYAITDLILKPIKQLQEVFEQLTLSDSDFLAARRLIIEIDARLKVLNDVGLGYLTLNRNSNTLSGGESQRLNLATAIGSNLTGSMYILDEPSIGLHARDTQRLIQVLCNLRNIGNTVIVVEHDEEIIKASDQIIDIGPEAGVYGGELMFQGSYQEMIKYGNSLTAKYLSGQMGIPIPKHRRHWNNYIEIIGASENNLKNIDVKFPLNVLTVITGVSGSGKTTLVKQILYPALRKLYQGYAEKTGRYLKLSGDYKMIRNTEQVDQNPLGRSSRSNAATYSGAYDDIRTLFSTQPLSRVRGYKPGYFSFNIEGGRCEECQGEGRIKIEMQFMADLWLVCDSCKGQRFKEEVLEIKVNGLNINEVLNLSIDEAVRFFQHPSISSDIARKIIAKLKPLMDVGLGYLHLGQSTGTLSGGEAQRLKLASFISNIQNERPTLFIFDEPTTGLHFHDISRLLAAFEALLNNGHTLIVVEHNPEIIKSADWVIDLGPEGGDEGGYLVFEGTPEDLIKHPTSYTAQFLRKKLEEKN
;
A
#
# COMPACT_ATOMS: atom_id res chain seq x y z
N MET A 1 -38.98 4.98 -15.17
CA MET A 1 -39.15 5.27 -13.72
C MET A 1 -40.23 4.37 -13.16
N ILE A 2 -39.94 3.64 -12.09
CA ILE A 2 -40.98 3.03 -11.26
C ILE A 2 -41.68 4.19 -10.54
N PRO A 3 -43.00 4.37 -10.66
CA PRO A 3 -43.69 5.45 -9.96
C PRO A 3 -43.52 5.30 -8.45
N ALA A 4 -43.22 6.40 -7.75
CA ALA A 4 -43.07 6.42 -6.28
C ALA A 4 -44.29 5.82 -5.55
N SER A 5 -45.49 5.91 -6.16
CA SER A 5 -46.74 5.34 -5.64
C SER A 5 -46.78 3.81 -5.57
N HIS A 6 -45.84 3.09 -6.19
CA HIS A 6 -45.84 1.63 -6.28
C HIS A 6 -44.61 0.95 -5.66
N ILE A 7 -43.71 1.70 -5.01
CA ILE A 7 -42.50 1.12 -4.39
C ILE A 7 -42.84 0.13 -3.27
N GLN A 8 -43.98 0.32 -2.58
CA GLN A 8 -44.45 -0.58 -1.53
C GLN A 8 -45.00 -1.90 -2.06
N ASP A 9 -45.40 -1.94 -3.34
CA ASP A 9 -45.95 -3.14 -3.99
C ASP A 9 -44.85 -4.06 -4.56
N LEU A 10 -43.59 -3.60 -4.55
CA LEU A 10 -42.45 -4.36 -5.03
C LEU A 10 -41.99 -5.41 -4.02
N ASP A 11 -41.55 -6.55 -4.53
CA ASP A 11 -41.02 -7.64 -3.71
C ASP A 11 -39.65 -7.28 -3.12
N TYR A 12 -39.58 -7.18 -1.79
CA TYR A 12 -38.35 -6.91 -1.04
C TYR A 12 -37.33 -8.07 -1.12
N HIS A 13 -37.71 -9.24 -1.64
CA HIS A 13 -36.77 -10.30 -1.98
C HIS A 13 -35.97 -9.96 -3.24
N GLN A 14 -36.55 -9.24 -4.21
CA GLN A 14 -35.92 -8.87 -5.47
C GLN A 14 -35.31 -7.46 -5.46
N TYR A 15 -35.81 -6.58 -4.60
CA TYR A 15 -35.38 -5.18 -4.53
C TYR A 15 -34.96 -4.77 -3.11
N ILE A 16 -34.03 -3.83 -3.02
CA ILE A 16 -33.77 -3.01 -1.84
C ILE A 16 -34.65 -1.76 -1.97
N LEU A 17 -35.61 -1.63 -1.07
CA LEU A 17 -36.62 -0.57 -1.10
C LEU A 17 -36.27 0.48 -0.06
N ILE A 18 -36.15 1.74 -0.50
CA ILE A 18 -35.86 2.90 0.34
C ILE A 18 -37.03 3.86 0.22
N LYS A 19 -37.59 4.28 1.36
CA LYS A 19 -38.62 5.31 1.41
C LYS A 19 -38.15 6.53 2.17
N GLY A 20 -38.36 7.71 1.60
CA GLY A 20 -38.10 9.00 2.23
C GLY A 20 -36.63 9.22 2.58
N ALA A 21 -35.72 9.08 1.62
CA ALA A 21 -34.29 9.30 1.86
C ALA A 21 -33.97 10.79 2.12
N ARG A 22 -33.49 11.12 3.33
CA ARG A 22 -33.24 12.50 3.79
C ARG A 22 -31.85 12.73 4.40
N GLN A 23 -31.00 11.70 4.39
CA GLN A 23 -29.65 11.81 4.95
C GLN A 23 -28.87 12.97 4.29
N HIS A 24 -28.32 13.88 5.09
CA HIS A 24 -27.61 15.09 4.64
C HIS A 24 -28.46 16.01 3.75
N ASN A 25 -28.20 16.05 2.44
CA ASN A 25 -28.86 16.94 1.49
C ASN A 25 -29.92 16.24 0.64
N LEU A 26 -30.19 14.95 0.84
CA LEU A 26 -31.20 14.19 0.08
C LEU A 26 -32.61 14.75 0.31
N LYS A 27 -33.40 14.86 -0.76
CA LYS A 27 -34.69 15.58 -0.80
C LYS A 27 -35.91 14.66 -0.65
N ASN A 28 -35.88 13.76 0.33
CA ASN A 28 -37.00 12.90 0.70
C ASN A 28 -37.59 12.10 -0.48
N PHE A 29 -36.72 11.44 -1.25
CA PHE A 29 -37.15 10.62 -2.39
C PHE A 29 -37.19 9.13 -2.06
N ASP A 30 -37.98 8.40 -2.85
CA ASP A 30 -38.12 6.96 -2.77
C ASP A 30 -37.29 6.29 -3.86
N LEU A 31 -36.74 5.10 -3.58
CA LEU A 31 -35.85 4.39 -4.49
C LEU A 31 -36.01 2.87 -4.35
N ALA A 32 -35.99 2.16 -5.48
CA ALA A 32 -36.01 0.69 -5.50
C ALA A 32 -34.81 0.13 -6.28
N ILE A 33 -33.82 -0.40 -5.59
CA ILE A 33 -32.57 -0.92 -6.18
C ILE A 33 -32.71 -2.44 -6.43
N PRO A 34 -32.54 -2.95 -7.66
CA PRO A 34 -32.62 -4.37 -7.94
C PRO A 34 -31.43 -5.11 -7.31
N LYS A 35 -31.71 -6.27 -6.72
CA LYS A 35 -30.67 -7.15 -6.21
C LYS A 35 -29.99 -7.92 -7.34
N ASP A 36 -28.77 -8.39 -7.07
CA ASP A 36 -27.95 -9.20 -7.98
C ASP A 36 -27.62 -8.47 -9.30
N LYS A 37 -27.57 -7.14 -9.23
CA LYS A 37 -27.26 -6.25 -10.35
C LYS A 37 -26.05 -5.37 -10.04
N LEU A 38 -25.40 -4.92 -11.12
CA LEU A 38 -24.41 -3.85 -11.09
C LEU A 38 -25.13 -2.52 -11.23
N VAL A 39 -25.18 -1.77 -10.14
CA VAL A 39 -25.88 -0.50 -10.02
C VAL A 39 -24.87 0.62 -9.90
N VAL A 40 -24.96 1.64 -10.74
CA VAL A 40 -24.09 2.82 -10.69
C VAL A 40 -24.85 4.03 -10.17
N ILE A 41 -24.32 4.67 -9.13
CA ILE A 41 -24.80 5.94 -8.61
C ILE A 41 -23.89 7.05 -9.19
N THR A 42 -24.48 7.99 -9.91
CA THR A 42 -23.76 9.07 -10.58
C THR A 42 -24.41 10.44 -10.33
N GLY A 43 -23.77 11.51 -10.81
CA GLY A 43 -24.17 12.90 -10.58
C GLY A 43 -23.02 13.82 -10.15
N LEU A 44 -23.27 15.11 -9.96
CA LEU A 44 -22.22 16.09 -9.62
C LEU A 44 -21.49 15.81 -8.30
N SER A 45 -20.26 16.30 -8.17
CA SER A 45 -19.54 16.28 -6.89
C SER A 45 -20.37 17.02 -5.82
N GLY A 46 -20.65 16.36 -4.69
CA GLY A 46 -21.55 16.91 -3.66
C GLY A 46 -23.05 16.80 -3.94
N SER A 47 -23.50 16.08 -4.98
CA SER A 47 -24.95 15.94 -5.27
C SER A 47 -25.72 15.06 -4.29
N GLY A 48 -25.04 14.28 -3.43
CA GLY A 48 -25.66 13.36 -2.47
C GLY A 48 -25.38 11.87 -2.72
N LYS A 49 -24.51 11.54 -3.70
CA LYS A 49 -24.12 10.15 -4.02
C LYS A 49 -23.60 9.36 -2.82
N SER A 50 -22.59 9.90 -2.14
CA SER A 50 -21.99 9.26 -0.97
C SER A 50 -22.97 9.23 0.21
N SER A 51 -23.86 10.22 0.32
CA SER A 51 -24.91 10.23 1.34
C SER A 51 -25.92 9.10 1.14
N LEU A 52 -26.25 8.75 -0.11
CA LEU A 52 -27.08 7.59 -0.42
C LEU A 52 -26.29 6.28 -0.27
N ALA A 53 -25.11 6.19 -0.86
CA ALA A 53 -24.32 4.95 -0.90
C ALA A 53 -23.74 4.57 0.46
N PHE A 54 -23.00 5.47 1.10
CA PHE A 54 -22.26 5.19 2.32
C PHE A 54 -23.04 5.54 3.59
N ASP A 55 -23.55 6.78 3.68
CA ASP A 55 -24.20 7.24 4.91
C ASP A 55 -25.62 6.66 5.09
N THR A 56 -26.20 6.08 4.04
CA THR A 56 -27.53 5.45 4.09
C THR A 56 -27.45 3.94 3.88
N LEU A 57 -27.07 3.47 2.70
CA LEU A 57 -27.09 2.02 2.38
C LEU A 57 -26.02 1.24 3.15
N PHE A 58 -24.75 1.63 3.06
CA PHE A 58 -23.69 0.95 3.80
C PHE A 58 -23.93 1.03 5.31
N ALA A 59 -24.22 2.22 5.82
CA ALA A 59 -24.49 2.45 7.23
C ALA A 59 -25.63 1.54 7.75
N GLU A 60 -26.75 1.45 7.05
CA GLU A 60 -27.87 0.62 7.49
C GLU A 60 -27.57 -0.89 7.35
N GLY A 61 -26.92 -1.31 6.26
CA GLY A 61 -26.55 -2.71 6.05
C GLY A 61 -25.53 -3.21 7.08
N GLN A 62 -24.52 -2.39 7.37
CA GLN A 62 -23.51 -2.67 8.39
C GLN A 62 -24.14 -2.65 9.79
N ARG A 63 -24.95 -1.64 10.11
CA ARG A 63 -25.63 -1.52 11.41
C ARG A 63 -26.49 -2.74 11.72
N ARG A 64 -27.34 -3.17 10.78
CA ARG A 64 -28.20 -4.36 10.95
C ARG A 64 -27.40 -5.63 11.14
N TYR A 65 -26.30 -5.79 10.40
CA TYR A 65 -25.41 -6.94 10.55
C TYR A 65 -24.75 -6.96 11.94
N ILE A 66 -24.17 -5.85 12.38
CA ILE A 66 -23.47 -5.81 13.67
C ILE A 66 -24.45 -5.92 14.85
N GLU A 67 -25.66 -5.36 14.73
CA GLU A 67 -26.73 -5.50 15.73
C GLU A 67 -27.12 -6.98 15.99
N SER A 68 -26.86 -7.86 15.02
CA SER A 68 -27.07 -9.31 15.13
C SER A 68 -25.92 -10.07 15.79
N LEU A 69 -24.70 -9.48 15.89
CA LEU A 69 -23.50 -10.19 16.35
C LEU A 69 -23.49 -10.46 17.87
N SER A 70 -23.89 -9.49 18.69
CA SER A 70 -23.94 -9.68 20.15
C SER A 70 -24.84 -8.68 20.86
N ALA A 71 -25.32 -9.04 22.06
CA ALA A 71 -26.07 -8.13 22.93
C ALA A 71 -25.22 -6.92 23.38
N TYR A 72 -23.90 -7.10 23.55
CA TYR A 72 -22.96 -6.02 23.89
C TYR A 72 -22.86 -4.98 22.75
N ALA A 73 -22.65 -5.42 21.51
CA ALA A 73 -22.57 -4.52 20.37
C ALA A 73 -23.86 -3.71 20.19
N ARG A 74 -25.03 -4.33 20.43
CA ARG A 74 -26.34 -3.67 20.36
C ARG A 74 -26.48 -2.49 21.33
N GLN A 75 -25.88 -2.56 22.52
CA GLN A 75 -25.93 -1.49 23.53
C GLN A 75 -25.27 -0.19 23.04
N PHE A 76 -24.19 -0.29 22.26
CA PHE A 76 -23.46 0.86 21.73
C PHE A 76 -24.05 1.32 20.39
N ILE A 77 -24.47 0.39 19.54
CA ILE A 77 -25.07 0.70 18.23
C ILE A 77 -26.41 1.43 18.38
N GLY A 78 -27.18 1.15 19.43
CA GLY A 78 -28.41 1.90 19.71
C GLY A 78 -28.20 3.41 19.91
N ARG A 79 -26.97 3.86 20.20
CA ARG A 79 -26.60 5.28 20.33
C ARG A 79 -26.11 5.90 19.02
N MET A 80 -25.87 5.11 17.99
CA MET A 80 -25.57 5.65 16.66
C MET A 80 -26.79 6.34 16.08
N SER A 81 -26.59 7.46 15.40
CA SER A 81 -27.63 8.06 14.56
C SER A 81 -28.00 7.06 13.47
N LYS A 82 -29.25 6.60 13.47
CA LYS A 82 -29.80 5.87 12.32
C LYS A 82 -29.79 6.80 11.10
N PRO A 83 -29.57 6.27 9.88
CA PRO A 83 -29.76 7.06 8.67
C PRO A 83 -31.16 7.66 8.63
N ASP A 84 -31.29 8.91 8.19
CA ASP A 84 -32.58 9.59 8.09
C ASP A 84 -33.36 9.10 6.87
N VAL A 85 -34.17 8.08 7.10
CA VAL A 85 -35.07 7.42 6.14
C VAL A 85 -36.35 7.02 6.84
N ASP A 86 -37.47 6.92 6.12
CA ASP A 86 -38.71 6.37 6.68
C ASP A 86 -38.59 4.87 6.93
N PHE A 87 -38.13 4.14 5.92
CA PHE A 87 -37.74 2.74 6.05
C PHE A 87 -36.79 2.29 4.94
N ILE A 88 -36.07 1.21 5.22
CA ILE A 88 -35.33 0.42 4.25
C ILE A 88 -35.67 -1.06 4.40
N HIS A 89 -36.15 -1.71 3.32
CA HIS A 89 -36.44 -3.14 3.27
C HIS A 89 -35.55 -3.86 2.23
N GLY A 90 -35.32 -5.16 2.44
CA GLY A 90 -34.54 -5.98 1.50
C GLY A 90 -33.02 -5.77 1.55
N ILE A 91 -32.49 -4.96 2.48
CA ILE A 91 -31.05 -4.67 2.58
C ILE A 91 -30.22 -5.90 3.01
N ALA A 92 -29.10 -6.13 2.34
CA ALA A 92 -28.14 -7.19 2.64
C ALA A 92 -26.98 -6.67 3.51
N PRO A 93 -26.19 -7.56 4.15
CA PRO A 93 -24.92 -7.20 4.78
C PRO A 93 -24.04 -6.43 3.79
N ALA A 94 -23.55 -5.27 4.22
CA ALA A 94 -22.84 -4.33 3.35
C ALA A 94 -21.33 -4.36 3.58
N ILE A 95 -20.57 -4.36 2.49
CA ILE A 95 -19.11 -4.25 2.47
C ILE A 95 -18.74 -2.99 1.68
N ALA A 96 -18.11 -2.03 2.35
CA ALA A 96 -17.62 -0.80 1.71
C ALA A 96 -16.16 -0.96 1.27
N ILE A 97 -15.86 -0.52 0.05
CA ILE A 97 -14.50 -0.42 -0.50
C ILE A 97 -14.26 1.06 -0.84
N GLU A 98 -13.76 1.79 0.16
CA GLU A 98 -13.46 3.23 0.09
C GLU A 98 -11.98 3.50 -0.24
N GLN A 99 -11.68 4.73 -0.67
CA GLN A 99 -10.32 5.22 -0.93
C GLN A 99 -9.51 5.57 0.33
N LYS A 100 -10.04 5.33 1.54
CA LYS A 100 -9.33 5.69 2.77
C LYS A 100 -8.03 4.90 2.85
N ALA A 101 -6.92 5.64 2.96
CA ALA A 101 -5.59 5.06 3.09
C ALA A 101 -5.58 3.99 4.20
N ASN A 102 -5.21 2.76 3.82
CA ASN A 102 -5.06 1.65 4.75
C ASN A 102 -4.16 2.07 5.93
N THR A 103 -4.46 1.52 7.10
CA THR A 103 -3.75 1.80 8.35
C THR A 103 -2.23 1.73 8.13
N ARG A 104 -1.49 2.72 8.64
CA ARG A 104 -0.03 2.84 8.51
C ARG A 104 0.72 1.81 9.35
N ASN A 105 0.29 0.54 9.35
CA ASN A 105 0.99 -0.51 10.04
C ASN A 105 2.24 -0.89 9.23
N PRO A 106 3.46 -0.60 9.72
CA PRO A 106 4.69 -0.85 8.98
C PRO A 106 4.95 -2.35 8.74
N ARG A 107 4.27 -3.25 9.46
CA ARG A 107 4.39 -4.70 9.27
C ARG A 107 3.43 -5.27 8.22
N SER A 108 2.44 -4.50 7.75
CA SER A 108 1.51 -4.99 6.73
C SER A 108 2.15 -4.99 5.33
N THR A 109 1.85 -6.01 4.53
CA THR A 109 2.28 -6.13 3.13
C THR A 109 1.11 -6.41 2.21
N VAL A 110 1.37 -6.30 0.90
CA VAL A 110 0.45 -6.79 -0.13
C VAL A 110 0.08 -8.25 0.13
N GLY A 111 1.04 -9.11 0.48
CA GLY A 111 0.81 -10.52 0.79
C GLY A 111 -0.06 -10.76 2.03
N THR A 112 0.08 -9.97 3.10
CA THR A 112 -0.79 -10.12 4.29
C THR A 112 -2.18 -9.57 4.04
N SER A 113 -2.29 -8.47 3.29
CA SER A 113 -3.57 -7.80 3.01
C SER A 113 -4.43 -8.56 2.01
N SER A 114 -3.79 -9.31 1.09
CA SER A 114 -4.44 -10.21 0.13
C SER A 114 -4.68 -11.62 0.68
N GLU A 115 -4.26 -11.89 1.92
CA GLU A 115 -4.25 -13.21 2.56
C GLU A 115 -3.39 -14.28 1.86
N ILE A 116 -2.78 -14.00 0.70
CA ILE A 116 -1.92 -14.93 -0.03
C ILE A 116 -0.78 -15.42 0.87
N TYR A 117 -0.22 -14.54 1.70
CA TYR A 117 0.84 -14.91 2.62
C TYR A 117 0.38 -15.95 3.67
N GLU A 118 -0.89 -15.93 4.09
CA GLU A 118 -1.42 -16.93 5.03
C GLU A 118 -1.44 -18.33 4.40
N TYR A 119 -1.88 -18.41 3.13
CA TYR A 119 -1.84 -19.66 2.36
C TYR A 119 -0.41 -20.13 2.08
N LEU A 120 0.52 -19.22 1.77
CA LEU A 120 1.93 -19.56 1.57
C LEU A 120 2.54 -20.17 2.83
N LYS A 121 2.30 -19.58 4.02
CA LYS A 121 2.82 -20.15 5.27
C LYS A 121 2.27 -21.55 5.54
N LEU A 122 0.98 -21.77 5.25
CA LEU A 122 0.36 -23.10 5.38
C LEU A 122 0.95 -24.10 4.38
N LEU A 123 1.23 -23.67 3.15
CA LEU A 123 1.84 -24.49 2.11
C LEU A 123 3.24 -24.95 2.55
N PHE A 124 4.08 -24.02 2.97
CA PHE A 124 5.44 -24.31 3.42
C PHE A 124 5.47 -25.13 4.71
N ALA A 125 4.54 -24.92 5.63
CA ALA A 125 4.43 -25.75 6.83
C ALA A 125 3.99 -27.19 6.54
N ARG A 126 3.21 -27.43 5.48
CA ARG A 126 2.69 -28.77 5.14
C ARG A 126 3.60 -29.59 4.25
N ILE A 127 4.17 -29.00 3.22
CA ILE A 127 4.95 -29.72 2.19
C ILE A 127 6.38 -29.19 2.02
N GLY A 128 6.79 -28.22 2.83
CA GLY A 128 8.13 -27.66 2.80
C GLY A 128 9.17 -28.69 3.22
N LYS A 129 10.22 -28.82 2.42
CA LYS A 129 11.37 -29.69 2.72
C LYS A 129 12.54 -28.82 3.14
N THR A 130 13.18 -29.13 4.26
CA THR A 130 14.35 -28.39 4.74
C THR A 130 15.61 -28.92 4.06
N TYR A 131 16.45 -28.03 3.57
CA TYR A 131 17.72 -28.34 2.93
C TYR A 131 18.88 -27.77 3.74
N SER A 132 19.97 -28.53 3.87
CA SER A 132 21.17 -28.04 4.53
C SER A 132 21.85 -26.97 3.67
N PRO A 133 22.24 -25.82 4.23
CA PRO A 133 23.00 -24.80 3.50
C PRO A 133 24.46 -25.21 3.24
N ILE A 134 24.94 -26.30 3.86
CA ILE A 134 26.31 -26.80 3.68
C ILE A 134 26.35 -27.81 2.53
N SER A 135 25.57 -28.89 2.65
CA SER A 135 25.59 -29.99 1.66
C SER A 135 24.54 -29.86 0.55
N GLY A 136 23.49 -29.06 0.73
CA GLY A 136 22.34 -29.00 -0.18
C GLY A 136 21.43 -30.23 -0.09
N ASN A 137 21.70 -31.18 0.83
CA ASN A 137 20.87 -32.37 1.01
C ASN A 137 19.60 -32.07 1.82
N ILE A 138 18.56 -32.88 1.61
CA ILE A 138 17.32 -32.80 2.38
C ILE A 138 17.61 -33.24 3.82
N VAL A 139 17.29 -32.38 4.77
CA VAL A 139 17.29 -32.70 6.20
C VAL A 139 16.04 -33.52 6.49
N LYS A 140 16.23 -34.72 7.01
CA LYS A 140 15.14 -35.63 7.38
C LYS A 140 15.36 -36.14 8.79
N ARG A 141 14.25 -36.45 9.45
CA ARG A 141 14.23 -37.22 10.68
C ARG A 141 14.03 -38.69 10.29
N ASN A 142 15.01 -39.53 10.54
CA ASN A 142 14.84 -40.96 10.31
C ASN A 142 13.93 -41.56 11.39
N THR A 143 12.92 -42.27 10.94
CA THR A 143 12.04 -43.09 11.76
C THR A 143 12.57 -44.52 11.82
N PRO A 144 12.16 -45.34 12.81
CA PRO A 144 12.47 -46.77 12.80
C PRO A 144 12.06 -47.46 11.49
N THR A 145 10.97 -46.98 10.87
CA THR A 145 10.50 -47.44 9.56
C THR A 145 11.50 -47.16 8.44
N ASP A 146 12.15 -46.00 8.42
CA ASP A 146 13.17 -45.68 7.40
C ASP A 146 14.39 -46.62 7.48
N VAL A 147 14.79 -46.99 8.70
CA VAL A 147 15.93 -47.88 8.93
C VAL A 147 15.56 -49.32 8.59
N THR A 148 14.36 -49.78 8.98
CA THR A 148 13.85 -51.12 8.63
C THR A 148 13.66 -51.25 7.12
N ASP A 149 13.12 -50.23 6.43
CA ASP A 149 12.99 -50.20 4.97
C ASP A 149 14.35 -50.22 4.26
N PHE A 150 15.37 -49.56 4.81
CA PHE A 150 16.73 -49.63 4.29
C PHE A 150 17.30 -51.05 4.43
N ILE A 151 17.17 -51.64 5.61
CA ILE A 151 17.63 -53.01 5.89
C ILE A 151 16.91 -54.01 4.97
N ALA A 152 15.61 -53.85 4.77
CA ALA A 152 14.78 -54.69 3.91
C ALA A 152 15.22 -54.67 2.43
N LYS A 153 15.87 -53.60 1.98
CA LYS A 153 16.39 -53.47 0.60
C LYS A 153 17.78 -54.07 0.41
N LEU A 154 18.45 -54.53 1.47
CA LEU A 154 19.78 -55.13 1.36
C LEU A 154 19.73 -56.51 0.69
N PRO A 155 20.77 -56.92 -0.08
CA PRO A 155 20.80 -58.21 -0.76
C PRO A 155 20.65 -59.42 0.18
N GLN A 156 19.97 -60.47 -0.27
CA GLN A 156 19.82 -61.69 0.52
C GLN A 156 21.19 -62.29 0.90
N GLY A 157 21.36 -62.62 2.17
CA GLY A 157 22.62 -63.08 2.77
C GLY A 157 23.56 -61.98 3.27
N SER A 158 23.24 -60.70 3.09
CA SER A 158 24.09 -59.60 3.56
C SER A 158 24.14 -59.55 5.08
N ARG A 159 25.31 -59.82 5.68
CA ARG A 159 25.53 -59.65 7.11
C ARG A 159 25.41 -58.17 7.43
N SER A 160 24.61 -57.83 8.44
CA SER A 160 24.37 -56.45 8.85
C SER A 160 24.33 -56.35 10.37
N ILE A 161 24.85 -55.25 10.90
CA ILE A 161 24.96 -54.98 12.34
C ILE A 161 24.36 -53.62 12.61
N LEU A 162 23.43 -53.56 13.55
CA LEU A 162 22.89 -52.31 14.07
C LEU A 162 23.74 -51.84 15.24
N LEU A 163 24.27 -50.64 15.10
CA LEU A 163 25.24 -50.03 15.99
C LEU A 163 24.68 -48.72 16.56
N SER A 164 25.12 -48.40 17.77
CA SER A 164 24.82 -47.14 18.44
C SER A 164 26.13 -46.47 18.92
N PRO A 165 26.37 -45.17 18.66
CA PRO A 165 27.56 -44.49 19.13
C PRO A 165 27.55 -44.37 20.65
N ILE A 166 28.67 -44.69 21.29
CA ILE A 166 28.82 -44.52 22.74
C ILE A 166 29.28 -43.09 23.05
N HIS A 167 28.41 -42.30 23.67
CA HIS A 167 28.75 -40.98 24.18
C HIS A 167 29.34 -41.07 25.59
N GLN A 168 30.47 -40.40 25.82
CA GLN A 168 31.08 -40.25 27.14
C GLN A 168 30.68 -38.91 27.76
N ASN A 169 30.19 -38.92 29.00
CA ASN A 169 29.95 -37.70 29.76
C ASN A 169 31.25 -37.17 30.37
N SER A 170 31.37 -35.85 30.52
CA SER A 170 32.51 -35.20 31.15
C SER A 170 32.75 -35.74 32.58
N GLY A 171 33.78 -36.57 32.75
CA GLY A 171 34.18 -37.15 34.05
C GLY A 171 33.83 -38.64 34.26
N GLU A 172 33.20 -39.32 33.29
CA GLU A 172 32.96 -40.76 33.34
C GLU A 172 34.07 -41.56 32.63
N ASN A 173 34.60 -42.59 33.28
CA ASN A 173 35.52 -43.54 32.64
C ASN A 173 34.74 -44.51 31.75
N LEU A 174 35.29 -44.82 30.57
CA LEU A 174 34.71 -45.76 29.59
C LEU A 174 34.33 -47.12 30.21
N SER A 175 35.15 -47.63 31.14
CA SER A 175 34.88 -48.88 31.87
C SER A 175 33.61 -48.82 32.73
N SER A 176 33.30 -47.65 33.31
CA SER A 176 32.05 -47.45 34.06
C SER A 176 30.84 -47.48 33.12
N ARG A 177 30.94 -46.85 31.95
CA ARG A 177 29.88 -46.84 30.92
C ARG A 177 29.61 -48.26 30.37
N LEU A 178 30.67 -49.02 30.10
CA LEU A 178 30.57 -50.42 29.65
C LEU A 178 29.94 -51.34 30.71
N ASN A 179 30.23 -51.13 32.00
CA ASN A 179 29.57 -51.86 33.09
C ASN A 179 28.06 -51.58 33.15
N ILE A 180 27.64 -50.33 32.90
CA ILE A 180 26.22 -49.96 32.86
C ILE A 180 25.53 -50.69 31.69
N PHE A 181 26.14 -50.68 30.49
CA PHE A 181 25.60 -51.42 29.35
C PHE A 181 25.49 -52.93 29.61
N LEU A 182 26.47 -53.51 30.32
CA LEU A 182 26.42 -54.91 30.73
C LEU A 182 25.25 -55.20 31.69
N GLN A 183 25.01 -54.31 32.66
CA GLN A 183 23.86 -54.41 33.57
C GLN A 183 22.51 -54.23 32.85
N GLN A 184 22.47 -53.46 31.77
CA GLN A 184 21.31 -53.30 30.89
C GLN A 184 21.11 -54.48 29.93
N GLY A 185 22.03 -55.46 29.90
CA GLY A 185 21.93 -56.68 29.11
C GLY A 185 22.67 -56.67 27.77
N PHE A 186 23.39 -55.60 27.44
CA PHE A 186 24.26 -55.58 26.26
C PHE A 186 25.53 -56.38 26.52
N THR A 187 25.96 -57.18 25.53
CA THR A 187 27.09 -58.10 25.70
C THR A 187 28.29 -57.78 24.81
N ARG A 188 28.11 -56.89 23.81
CA ARG A 188 29.08 -56.70 22.72
C ARG A 188 29.25 -55.22 22.34
N VAL A 189 30.46 -54.89 21.92
CA VAL A 189 30.82 -53.59 21.33
C VAL A 189 31.66 -53.81 20.07
N SER A 190 31.58 -52.86 19.13
CA SER A 190 32.44 -52.78 17.96
C SER A 190 33.55 -51.77 18.23
N ILE A 191 34.81 -52.18 18.05
CA ILE A 191 35.99 -51.31 18.15
C ILE A 191 36.70 -51.35 16.79
N ASN A 192 36.76 -50.21 16.10
CA ASN A 192 37.35 -50.08 14.76
C ASN A 192 36.84 -51.16 13.77
N GLY A 193 35.56 -51.53 13.87
CA GLY A 193 34.90 -52.52 12.99
C GLY A 193 35.00 -53.98 13.43
N ASN A 194 35.71 -54.28 14.52
CA ASN A 194 35.80 -55.63 15.09
C ASN A 194 34.91 -55.77 16.33
N ILE A 195 34.17 -56.88 16.45
CA ILE A 195 33.24 -57.13 17.56
C ILE A 195 33.98 -57.82 18.71
N PHE A 196 33.83 -57.25 19.92
CA PHE A 196 34.39 -57.79 21.17
C PHE A 196 33.29 -57.97 22.21
N HIS A 197 33.51 -58.91 23.14
CA HIS A 197 32.65 -59.03 24.32
C HIS A 197 33.03 -57.99 25.37
N ILE A 198 32.02 -57.37 26.00
CA ILE A 198 32.25 -56.31 27.00
C ILE A 198 33.03 -56.85 28.20
N GLU A 199 32.76 -58.08 28.64
CA GLU A 199 33.47 -58.75 29.75
C GLU A 199 34.96 -58.93 29.45
N GLU A 200 35.31 -59.30 28.22
CA GLU A 200 36.70 -59.47 27.79
C GLU A 200 37.46 -58.15 27.89
N ILE A 201 36.83 -57.06 27.43
CA ILE A 201 37.41 -55.71 27.51
C ILE A 201 37.59 -55.26 28.96
N LEU A 202 36.60 -55.48 29.82
CA LEU A 202 36.67 -55.12 31.24
C LEU A 202 37.72 -55.94 32.02
N SER A 203 37.95 -57.19 31.59
CA SER A 203 38.95 -58.09 32.19
C SER A 203 40.38 -57.80 31.73
N SER A 204 40.54 -57.27 30.50
CA SER A 204 41.83 -56.88 29.97
C SER A 204 42.17 -55.44 30.39
N GLN A 205 43.28 -55.24 31.12
CA GLN A 205 43.89 -53.91 31.32
C GLN A 205 44.52 -53.35 30.02
N ASN A 206 43.99 -53.73 28.85
CA ASN A 206 44.47 -53.25 27.58
C ASN A 206 44.08 -51.79 27.43
N ILE A 207 45.09 -50.96 27.17
CA ILE A 207 44.95 -49.55 26.84
C ILE A 207 44.21 -49.51 25.51
N ILE A 208 42.90 -49.30 25.57
CA ILE A 208 42.14 -48.94 24.37
C ILE A 208 42.71 -47.59 23.92
N ASP A 209 43.18 -47.56 22.67
CA ASP A 209 43.77 -46.36 22.08
C ASP A 209 42.77 -45.21 22.21
N SER A 210 43.21 -44.03 22.66
CA SER A 210 42.32 -42.91 22.97
C SER A 210 41.56 -42.37 21.75
N ASN A 211 41.98 -42.76 20.54
CA ASN A 211 41.36 -42.43 19.27
C ASN A 211 40.52 -43.58 18.66
N ALA A 212 40.33 -44.71 19.35
CA ALA A 212 39.55 -45.82 18.80
C ALA A 212 38.04 -45.49 18.75
N GLU A 213 37.39 -45.79 17.62
CA GLU A 213 35.94 -45.61 17.47
C GLU A 213 35.22 -46.81 18.12
N ILE A 214 34.51 -46.56 19.23
CA ILE A 214 33.80 -47.59 20.00
C ILE A 214 32.30 -47.38 19.88
N GLN A 215 31.60 -48.43 19.43
CA GLN A 215 30.17 -48.42 19.18
C GLN A 215 29.50 -49.60 19.87
N LEU A 216 28.31 -49.40 20.43
CA LEU A 216 27.51 -50.44 21.06
C LEU A 216 26.83 -51.29 19.98
N VAL A 217 26.94 -52.62 20.09
CA VAL A 217 26.24 -53.54 19.18
C VAL A 217 24.85 -53.82 19.75
N ILE A 218 23.82 -53.37 19.05
CA ILE A 218 22.43 -53.50 19.48
C ILE A 218 21.83 -54.81 18.99
N ASP A 219 21.84 -55.03 17.67
CA ASP A 219 21.36 -56.29 17.08
C ASP A 219 22.18 -56.66 15.82
N ARG A 220 22.06 -57.92 15.41
CA ARG A 220 22.71 -58.49 14.22
C ARG A 220 21.71 -59.31 13.44
N PHE A 221 21.71 -59.11 12.13
CA PHE A 221 20.81 -59.80 11.23
C PHE A 221 21.47 -60.07 9.88
N THR A 222 20.92 -61.04 9.17
CA THR A 222 21.29 -61.36 7.78
C THR A 222 20.15 -60.95 6.88
N GLY A 223 20.43 -60.16 5.85
CA GLY A 223 19.44 -59.73 4.88
C GLY A 223 18.78 -60.95 4.21
N GLY A 224 17.48 -60.88 3.91
CA GLY A 224 16.77 -62.01 3.29
C GLY A 224 15.30 -62.09 3.67
N ASP A 225 14.95 -63.03 4.55
CA ASP A 225 13.56 -63.37 4.88
C ASP A 225 12.95 -62.30 5.79
N ILE A 226 12.34 -61.30 5.15
CA ILE A 226 11.66 -60.19 5.81
C ILE A 226 10.19 -60.59 5.95
N ASP A 227 9.83 -61.16 7.10
CA ASP A 227 8.45 -61.31 7.53
C ASP A 227 8.04 -60.17 8.49
N GLU A 228 6.75 -60.05 8.80
CA GLU A 228 6.25 -58.98 9.70
C GLU A 228 6.89 -59.06 11.10
N GLU A 229 7.23 -60.27 11.57
CA GLU A 229 7.85 -60.50 12.87
C GLU A 229 9.30 -59.98 12.91
N PHE A 230 10.06 -60.19 11.83
CA PHE A 230 11.40 -59.66 11.62
C PHE A 230 11.41 -58.13 11.56
N VAL A 231 10.48 -57.52 10.82
CA VAL A 231 10.36 -56.05 10.74
C VAL A 231 10.04 -55.45 12.10
N SER A 232 9.11 -56.04 12.86
CA SER A 232 8.75 -55.58 14.21
C SER A 232 9.95 -55.64 15.15
N ARG A 233 10.70 -56.76 15.15
CA ARG A 233 11.90 -56.91 15.98
C ARG A 233 12.98 -55.89 15.64
N ILE A 234 13.21 -55.63 14.36
CA ILE A 234 14.21 -54.64 13.95
C ILE A 234 13.75 -53.23 14.33
N ALA A 235 12.46 -52.91 14.20
CA ALA A 235 11.94 -51.62 14.65
C ALA A 235 12.22 -51.38 16.14
N ASP A 236 11.95 -52.37 17.00
CA ASP A 236 12.26 -52.31 18.44
C ASP A 236 13.77 -52.12 18.69
N SER A 237 14.60 -52.85 17.94
CA SER A 237 16.06 -52.74 18.04
C SER A 237 16.56 -51.37 17.60
N VAL A 238 15.96 -50.78 16.56
CA VAL A 238 16.27 -49.43 16.07
C VAL A 238 15.84 -48.37 17.08
N GLU A 239 14.71 -48.53 17.76
CA GLU A 239 14.32 -47.64 18.86
C GLU A 239 15.34 -47.65 20.00
N ILE A 240 15.80 -48.84 20.41
CA ILE A 240 16.88 -48.99 21.41
C ILE A 240 18.17 -48.33 20.92
N ALA A 241 18.55 -48.56 19.65
CA ALA A 241 19.75 -47.98 19.07
C ALA A 241 19.70 -46.45 19.06
N PHE A 242 18.57 -45.87 18.65
CA PHE A 242 18.36 -44.42 18.72
C PHE A 242 18.36 -43.89 20.15
N TYR A 243 17.77 -44.60 21.11
CA TYR A 243 17.74 -44.19 22.50
C TYR A 243 19.16 -44.11 23.08
N GLU A 244 19.93 -45.20 22.97
CA GLU A 244 21.29 -45.25 23.53
C GLU A 244 22.27 -44.34 22.78
N GLY A 245 22.05 -44.15 21.48
CA GLY A 245 22.90 -43.33 20.62
C GLY A 245 22.61 -41.84 20.69
N MET A 246 21.77 -41.39 21.63
CA MET A 246 21.26 -40.03 21.75
C MET A 246 20.68 -39.49 20.44
N GLY A 247 19.96 -40.35 19.74
CA GLY A 247 19.26 -40.07 18.50
C GLY A 247 20.02 -40.45 17.22
N THR A 248 21.20 -41.05 17.32
CA THR A 248 21.96 -41.55 16.16
C THR A 248 22.07 -43.07 16.20
N CYS A 249 21.89 -43.74 15.07
CA CYS A 249 22.24 -45.15 14.92
C CYS A 249 22.97 -45.39 13.60
N MET A 250 23.65 -46.52 13.47
CA MET A 250 24.42 -46.88 12.28
C MET A 250 24.12 -48.31 11.88
N VAL A 251 24.07 -48.57 10.58
CA VAL A 251 23.97 -49.92 10.02
C VAL A 251 25.24 -50.20 9.24
N ASP A 252 26.05 -51.10 9.77
CA ASP A 252 27.22 -51.64 9.10
C ASP A 252 26.81 -52.91 8.36
N TYR A 253 26.99 -52.95 7.03
CA TYR A 253 26.62 -54.07 6.19
C TYR A 253 27.73 -54.45 5.22
N TRP A 254 27.82 -55.74 4.90
CA TRP A 254 28.82 -56.27 3.97
C TRP A 254 28.23 -56.54 2.60
N GLN A 255 28.80 -55.93 1.57
CA GLN A 255 28.45 -56.17 0.18
C GLN A 255 29.71 -56.53 -0.61
N ASN A 256 29.71 -57.68 -1.28
CA ASN A 256 30.87 -58.21 -2.03
C ASN A 256 32.18 -58.30 -1.22
N GLY A 257 32.09 -58.43 0.12
CA GLY A 257 33.25 -58.48 1.01
C GLY A 257 33.74 -57.12 1.51
N GLU A 258 33.20 -56.01 0.99
CA GLU A 258 33.47 -54.65 1.48
C GLU A 258 32.48 -54.24 2.58
N LEU A 259 32.99 -53.54 3.59
CA LEU A 259 32.20 -52.98 4.69
C LEU A 259 31.66 -51.61 4.28
N HIS A 260 30.34 -51.46 4.29
CA HIS A 260 29.64 -50.20 4.09
C HIS A 260 28.94 -49.78 5.38
N ARG A 261 28.94 -48.48 5.68
CA ARG A 261 28.27 -47.89 6.83
C ARG A 261 27.22 -46.89 6.38
N GLN A 262 25.99 -47.06 6.86
CA GLN A 262 24.93 -46.07 6.71
C GLN A 262 24.57 -45.50 8.08
N ILE A 263 24.63 -44.18 8.23
CA ILE A 263 24.27 -43.47 9.48
C ILE A 263 22.84 -42.96 9.36
N PHE A 264 22.07 -43.08 10.44
CA PHE A 264 20.71 -42.56 10.57
C PHE A 264 20.62 -41.68 11.82
N SER A 265 19.84 -40.60 11.74
CA SER A 265 19.55 -39.75 12.89
C SER A 265 18.05 -39.53 13.01
N ASN A 266 17.50 -39.75 14.20
CA ASN A 266 16.12 -39.43 14.54
C ASN A 266 15.97 -37.98 15.06
N ARG A 267 17.04 -37.18 14.97
CA ARG A 267 17.04 -35.73 15.22
C ARG A 267 16.93 -35.00 13.88
N PHE A 268 16.37 -33.80 13.91
CA PHE A 268 16.26 -32.97 12.70
C PHE A 268 17.56 -32.17 12.49
N GLU A 269 18.63 -32.88 12.14
CA GLU A 269 19.99 -32.33 12.01
C GLU A 269 20.68 -32.82 10.73
N ALA A 270 21.59 -32.00 10.20
CA ALA A 270 22.47 -32.36 9.08
C ALA A 270 23.73 -31.49 9.13
N ASP A 271 24.87 -32.02 8.71
CA ASP A 271 26.15 -31.28 8.63
C ASP A 271 26.55 -30.56 9.94
N GLY A 272 26.20 -31.14 11.09
CA GLY A 272 26.47 -30.56 12.41
C GLY A 272 25.55 -29.38 12.81
N ILE A 273 24.50 -29.12 12.03
CA ILE A 273 23.50 -28.08 12.30
C ILE A 273 22.20 -28.77 12.74
N ALA A 274 21.66 -28.36 13.88
CA ALA A 274 20.27 -28.66 14.25
C ALA A 274 19.32 -27.68 13.53
N PHE A 275 18.32 -28.22 12.84
CA PHE A 275 17.35 -27.45 12.09
C PHE A 275 16.03 -27.34 12.85
N GLU A 276 15.21 -26.40 12.40
CA GLU A 276 13.88 -26.17 12.94
C GLU A 276 12.85 -26.75 12.00
N GLU A 277 11.88 -27.47 12.55
CA GLU A 277 10.84 -28.11 11.76
C GLU A 277 9.94 -27.05 11.09
N PRO A 278 9.56 -27.26 9.82
CA PRO A 278 8.62 -26.38 9.13
C PRO A 278 7.31 -26.24 9.91
N SER A 279 6.99 -25.02 10.34
CA SER A 279 5.75 -24.70 11.05
C SER A 279 5.22 -23.34 10.60
N VAL A 280 3.93 -23.07 10.79
CA VAL A 280 3.33 -21.79 10.40
C VAL A 280 4.02 -20.60 11.10
N ASN A 281 4.44 -20.79 12.36
CA ASN A 281 5.13 -19.77 13.14
C ASN A 281 6.51 -19.45 12.56
N LEU A 282 7.23 -20.45 12.01
CA LEU A 282 8.53 -20.26 11.37
C LEU A 282 8.45 -19.25 10.21
N PHE A 283 7.34 -19.25 9.50
CA PHE A 283 7.09 -18.39 8.35
C PHE A 283 6.31 -17.12 8.70
N THR A 284 6.05 -16.84 9.97
CA THR A 284 5.29 -15.65 10.39
C THR A 284 6.24 -14.57 10.92
N PHE A 285 6.47 -13.51 10.15
CA PHE A 285 7.31 -12.39 10.58
C PHE A 285 6.69 -11.49 11.67
N ASN A 286 5.39 -11.64 11.95
CA ASN A 286 4.75 -10.99 13.10
C ASN A 286 4.94 -11.75 14.42
N ASN A 287 5.49 -12.97 14.36
CA ASN A 287 5.78 -13.81 15.52
C ASN A 287 7.30 -13.80 15.75
N PRO A 288 7.80 -13.49 16.97
CA PRO A 288 9.23 -13.53 17.29
C PRO A 288 9.93 -14.84 16.90
N TYR A 289 9.20 -15.96 16.86
CA TYR A 289 9.74 -17.26 16.48
C TYR A 289 10.24 -17.30 15.02
N GLY A 290 9.48 -16.73 14.07
CA GLY A 290 9.83 -16.69 12.64
C GLY A 290 10.44 -15.38 12.16
N ALA A 291 10.27 -14.30 12.94
CA ALA A 291 10.77 -12.98 12.62
C ALA A 291 12.31 -12.94 12.59
N CYS A 292 12.87 -12.13 11.69
CA CYS A 292 14.28 -11.78 11.72
C CYS A 292 14.63 -11.15 13.08
N LYS A 293 15.67 -11.67 13.75
CA LYS A 293 16.10 -11.20 15.08
C LYS A 293 16.55 -9.75 15.11
N THR A 294 17.04 -9.23 13.98
CA THR A 294 17.67 -7.90 13.91
C THR A 294 16.67 -6.79 13.65
N CYS A 295 15.68 -7.04 12.79
CA CYS A 295 14.63 -6.08 12.49
C CYS A 295 13.29 -6.44 13.12
N GLU A 296 13.20 -7.50 13.94
CA GLU A 296 11.97 -7.95 14.59
C GLU A 296 10.76 -8.04 13.64
N GLY A 297 10.99 -8.52 12.41
CA GLY A 297 9.94 -8.67 11.40
C GLY A 297 9.53 -7.39 10.65
N PHE A 298 10.16 -6.24 10.90
CA PHE A 298 9.88 -5.01 10.14
C PHE A 298 10.49 -5.00 8.73
N GLY A 299 11.53 -5.80 8.48
CA GLY A 299 12.29 -5.81 7.23
C GLY A 299 13.23 -4.60 7.06
N SER A 300 13.10 -3.60 7.93
CA SER A 300 13.94 -2.40 7.97
C SER A 300 14.46 -2.13 9.38
N VAL A 301 15.65 -1.55 9.49
CA VAL A 301 16.26 -1.10 10.75
C VAL A 301 16.52 0.40 10.70
N ILE A 302 16.67 1.03 11.86
CA ILE A 302 17.18 2.41 11.92
C ILE A 302 18.69 2.32 11.71
N GLY A 303 19.12 2.72 10.53
CA GLY A 303 20.51 2.65 10.10
C GLY A 303 20.98 3.94 9.45
N ILE A 304 22.19 3.90 8.91
CA ILE A 304 22.71 4.95 8.04
C ILE A 304 22.00 4.84 6.70
N ASP A 305 21.27 5.88 6.32
CA ASP A 305 20.51 5.93 5.08
C ASP A 305 21.42 6.28 3.91
N GLU A 306 21.57 5.34 2.97
CA GLU A 306 22.40 5.53 1.76
C GLU A 306 22.00 6.78 0.99
N ASP A 307 20.70 7.08 0.90
CA ASP A 307 20.22 8.20 0.11
C ASP A 307 20.43 9.55 0.82
N LEU A 308 20.53 9.55 2.16
CA LEU A 308 20.92 10.76 2.90
C LEU A 308 22.44 10.99 2.83
N VAL A 309 23.22 9.90 2.83
CA VAL A 309 24.69 9.96 2.73
C VAL A 309 25.15 10.29 1.32
N ILE A 310 24.48 9.76 0.30
CA ILE A 310 24.78 9.97 -1.11
C ILE A 310 23.51 10.51 -1.78
N PRO A 311 23.17 11.80 -1.52
CA PRO A 311 21.93 12.40 -2.00
C PRO A 311 21.95 12.66 -3.50
N ASP A 312 23.13 12.74 -4.10
CA ASP A 312 23.30 12.96 -5.52
C ASP A 312 24.23 11.87 -6.07
N LYS A 313 23.61 10.80 -6.55
CA LYS A 313 24.32 9.61 -7.04
C LYS A 313 24.91 9.81 -8.44
N SER A 314 24.59 10.93 -9.11
CA SER A 314 25.21 11.35 -10.37
C SER A 314 26.62 11.91 -10.19
N LEU A 315 26.98 12.31 -8.97
CA LEU A 315 28.30 12.82 -8.65
C LEU A 315 29.28 11.67 -8.37
N SER A 316 30.55 11.90 -8.68
CA SER A 316 31.63 11.00 -8.28
C SER A 316 32.10 11.24 -6.84
N VAL A 317 32.93 10.33 -6.30
CA VAL A 317 33.56 10.55 -4.98
C VAL A 317 34.43 11.82 -4.99
N TYR A 318 35.12 12.09 -6.10
CA TYR A 318 35.90 13.32 -6.30
C TYR A 318 35.01 14.59 -6.29
N GLU A 319 33.82 14.52 -6.89
CA GLU A 319 32.83 15.61 -6.95
C GLU A 319 31.95 15.71 -5.68
N GLU A 320 32.40 15.12 -4.58
CA GLU A 320 31.75 15.20 -3.27
C GLU A 320 30.38 14.50 -3.20
N CYS A 321 30.21 13.34 -3.86
CA CYS A 321 28.96 12.56 -3.77
C CYS A 321 28.59 12.15 -2.33
N VAL A 322 29.59 11.93 -1.46
CA VAL A 322 29.41 11.59 -0.04
C VAL A 322 29.17 12.86 0.78
N ALA A 323 27.91 13.15 1.07
CA ALA A 323 27.45 14.34 1.80
C ALA A 323 28.15 14.58 3.16
N PRO A 324 28.34 13.58 4.04
CA PRO A 324 29.02 13.82 5.32
C PRO A 324 30.52 14.18 5.17
N TRP A 325 31.13 13.92 4.01
CA TRP A 325 32.52 14.26 3.71
C TRP A 325 32.67 15.63 3.01
N LYS A 326 31.62 16.47 3.03
CA LYS A 326 31.70 17.84 2.52
C LYS A 326 32.31 18.82 3.52
N GLY A 327 32.93 19.88 3.00
CA GLY A 327 33.52 20.96 3.79
C GLY A 327 34.95 20.69 4.26
N GLU A 328 35.57 21.69 4.89
CA GLU A 328 37.02 21.70 5.16
C GLU A 328 37.48 20.60 6.12
N LYS A 329 36.74 20.35 7.22
CA LYS A 329 37.14 19.38 8.24
C LYS A 329 36.85 17.93 7.84
N MET A 330 35.64 17.66 7.38
CA MET A 330 35.23 16.28 7.04
C MET A 330 35.70 15.85 5.65
N GLY A 331 36.11 16.79 4.79
CA GLY A 331 36.71 16.52 3.49
C GLY A 331 38.03 15.74 3.56
N GLU A 332 38.70 15.72 4.72
CA GLU A 332 39.89 14.87 4.92
C GLU A 332 39.60 13.39 4.67
N TRP A 333 38.42 12.89 5.09
CA TRP A 333 38.01 11.49 4.86
C TRP A 333 37.89 11.15 3.38
N ARG A 334 37.33 12.06 2.58
CA ARG A 334 37.27 11.91 1.12
C ARG A 334 38.67 11.77 0.53
N TRP A 335 39.59 12.65 0.92
CA TRP A 335 40.96 12.63 0.39
C TRP A 335 41.72 11.39 0.84
N GLN A 336 41.58 10.95 2.10
CA GLN A 336 42.16 9.71 2.60
C GLN A 336 41.67 8.49 1.81
N PHE A 337 40.36 8.39 1.57
CA PHE A 337 39.79 7.33 0.75
C PHE A 337 40.34 7.36 -0.68
N ILE A 338 40.35 8.53 -1.34
CA ILE A 338 40.88 8.69 -2.71
C ILE A 338 42.34 8.23 -2.83
N GLN A 339 43.18 8.60 -1.86
CA GLN A 339 44.59 8.21 -1.86
C GLN A 339 44.77 6.69 -1.66
N ALA A 340 44.07 6.11 -0.69
CA ALA A 340 44.19 4.69 -0.36
C ALA A 340 43.58 3.78 -1.45
N ALA A 341 42.42 4.17 -2.00
CA ALA A 341 41.67 3.39 -2.98
C ALA A 341 42.35 3.34 -4.37
N ARG A 342 43.35 4.21 -4.63
CA ARG A 342 44.19 4.14 -5.83
C ARG A 342 44.88 2.77 -5.98
N SER A 343 45.29 2.16 -4.87
CA SER A 343 45.93 0.84 -4.85
C SER A 343 45.03 -0.30 -5.36
N ARG A 344 43.71 -0.11 -5.33
CA ARG A 344 42.69 -1.07 -5.78
C ARG A 344 42.00 -0.67 -7.08
N GLY A 345 42.50 0.37 -7.76
CA GLY A 345 41.95 0.83 -9.04
C GLY A 345 40.53 1.40 -8.94
N PHE A 346 40.15 1.96 -7.79
CA PHE A 346 38.81 2.54 -7.63
C PHE A 346 38.62 3.77 -8.53
N PRO A 347 37.53 3.86 -9.33
CA PRO A 347 37.34 4.94 -10.28
C PRO A 347 36.78 6.20 -9.62
N ILE A 348 37.66 7.10 -9.15
CA ILE A 348 37.30 8.30 -8.36
C ILE A 348 36.46 9.36 -9.10
N HIS A 349 36.51 9.38 -10.43
CA HIS A 349 35.75 10.30 -11.29
C HIS A 349 34.47 9.68 -11.85
N LYS A 350 34.22 8.41 -11.54
CA LYS A 350 33.01 7.73 -12.00
C LYS A 350 31.84 8.07 -11.07
N PRO A 351 30.68 8.49 -11.61
CA PRO A 351 29.46 8.70 -10.83
C PRO A 351 29.12 7.50 -9.95
N TYR A 352 28.59 7.75 -8.75
CA TYR A 352 28.26 6.69 -7.79
C TYR A 352 27.27 5.66 -8.36
N ASP A 353 26.29 6.08 -9.16
CA ASP A 353 25.31 5.18 -9.77
C ASP A 353 25.91 4.21 -10.80
N GLU A 354 27.01 4.60 -11.45
CA GLU A 354 27.69 3.73 -12.42
C GLU A 354 28.70 2.78 -11.76
N LEU A 355 28.91 2.88 -10.44
CA LEU A 355 29.75 1.95 -9.69
C LEU A 355 29.11 0.56 -9.66
N ASN A 356 29.91 -0.48 -9.85
CA ASN A 356 29.44 -1.84 -9.62
C ASN A 356 29.30 -2.14 -8.12
N GLU A 357 28.62 -3.24 -7.76
CA GLU A 357 28.36 -3.56 -6.35
C GLU A 357 29.64 -3.77 -5.52
N GLU A 358 30.72 -4.29 -6.12
CA GLU A 358 32.02 -4.42 -5.44
C GLU A 358 32.64 -3.04 -5.13
N GLN A 359 32.57 -2.10 -6.06
CA GLN A 359 33.04 -0.73 -5.87
C GLN A 359 32.21 -0.01 -4.81
N LYS A 360 30.88 -0.14 -4.86
CA LYS A 360 30.01 0.42 -3.80
C LYS A 360 30.34 -0.18 -2.44
N GLN A 361 30.55 -1.50 -2.37
CA GLN A 361 30.98 -2.16 -1.14
C GLN A 361 32.33 -1.64 -0.64
N LEU A 362 33.30 -1.42 -1.52
CA LEU A 362 34.60 -0.84 -1.14
C LEU A 362 34.44 0.59 -0.59
N LEU A 363 33.58 1.42 -1.19
CA LEU A 363 33.30 2.77 -0.67
C LEU A 363 32.59 2.73 0.69
N TRP A 364 31.63 1.82 0.87
CA TRP A 364 30.85 1.72 2.09
C TRP A 364 31.60 1.05 3.23
N LYS A 365 32.14 -0.16 3.02
CA LYS A 365 32.80 -0.97 4.04
C LYS A 365 34.30 -0.69 4.18
N GLY A 366 34.94 -0.12 3.17
CA GLY A 366 36.40 -0.10 3.11
C GLY A 366 36.99 -1.48 2.82
N ASP A 367 38.31 -1.59 2.96
CA ASP A 367 39.11 -2.82 2.91
C ASP A 367 40.41 -2.60 3.70
N ARG A 368 41.29 -3.59 3.83
CA ARG A 368 42.56 -3.48 4.56
C ARG A 368 43.36 -2.23 4.15
N GLY A 369 43.38 -1.22 5.02
CA GLY A 369 44.07 0.06 4.81
C GLY A 369 43.26 1.14 4.07
N ILE A 370 42.00 0.88 3.72
CA ILE A 370 41.07 1.82 3.08
C ILE A 370 39.86 2.00 4.01
N LEU A 371 39.72 3.19 4.60
CA LEU A 371 38.59 3.52 5.47
C LEU A 371 37.40 4.01 4.63
N GLY A 372 36.27 3.31 4.72
CA GLY A 372 35.03 3.62 4.03
C GLY A 372 34.06 4.48 4.84
N ILE A 373 32.84 4.62 4.30
CA ILE A 373 31.73 5.36 4.93
C ILE A 373 31.33 4.77 6.29
N ASN A 374 31.36 3.44 6.43
CA ASN A 374 31.01 2.76 7.68
C ASN A 374 32.02 3.09 8.78
N ASP A 375 33.32 3.09 8.48
CA ASP A 375 34.37 3.49 9.44
C ASP A 375 34.19 4.95 9.89
N PHE A 376 33.78 5.83 8.97
CA PHE A 376 33.43 7.21 9.31
C PHE A 376 32.26 7.27 10.30
N PHE A 377 31.19 6.51 10.07
CA PHE A 377 30.05 6.50 10.98
C PHE A 377 30.33 5.78 12.30
N GLU A 378 31.25 4.81 12.32
CA GLU A 378 31.76 4.20 13.55
C GLU A 378 32.50 5.25 14.40
N MET A 379 33.41 6.03 13.81
CA MET A 379 34.06 7.17 14.48
C MET A 379 33.04 8.20 15.01
N VAL A 380 32.00 8.52 14.22
CA VAL A 380 30.93 9.43 14.66
C VAL A 380 30.16 8.84 15.85
N GLN A 381 29.91 7.53 15.87
CA GLN A 381 29.22 6.83 16.95
C GLN A 381 30.05 6.79 18.24
N GLU A 382 31.36 6.54 18.14
CA GLU A 382 32.28 6.59 19.29
C GLU A 382 32.32 7.99 19.93
N ASN A 383 32.08 9.05 19.13
CA ASN A 383 32.14 10.43 19.58
C ASN A 383 30.77 11.06 19.91
N LEU A 384 29.73 10.26 20.17
CA LEU A 384 28.37 10.73 20.46
C LEU A 384 28.23 11.57 21.74
N TYR A 385 29.23 11.60 22.62
CA TYR A 385 29.25 12.52 23.76
C TYR A 385 29.31 14.00 23.33
N LYS A 386 29.75 14.31 22.09
CA LYS A 386 29.71 15.67 21.52
C LYS A 386 28.42 15.91 20.75
N ILE A 387 27.73 17.02 21.06
CA ILE A 387 26.44 17.40 20.46
C ILE A 387 26.52 17.47 18.92
N GLN A 388 27.59 18.01 18.36
CA GLN A 388 27.76 18.11 16.91
C GLN A 388 27.72 16.75 16.18
N TYR A 389 28.27 15.69 16.78
CA TYR A 389 28.24 14.34 16.19
C TYR A 389 26.87 13.69 16.36
N ARG A 390 26.15 13.99 17.45
CA ARG A 390 24.73 13.58 17.59
C ARG A 390 23.86 14.20 16.50
N VAL A 391 24.03 15.49 16.24
CA VAL A 391 23.30 16.20 15.18
C VAL A 391 23.69 15.67 13.80
N LEU A 392 24.98 15.44 13.55
CA LEU A 392 25.48 14.88 12.30
C LEU A 392 24.89 13.50 12.04
N LEU A 393 24.99 12.58 13.01
CA LEU A 393 24.45 11.23 12.89
C LEU A 393 22.93 11.23 12.68
N SER A 394 22.20 12.11 13.37
CA SER A 394 20.75 12.25 13.22
C SER A 394 20.34 12.65 11.79
N ARG A 395 21.13 13.48 11.10
CA ARG A 395 20.86 13.92 9.73
C ARG A 395 20.96 12.81 8.67
N PHE A 396 21.71 11.76 8.97
CA PHE A 396 22.00 10.66 8.02
C PHE A 396 21.40 9.32 8.47
N ARG A 397 20.59 9.32 9.54
CA ARG A 397 19.86 8.13 9.98
C ARG A 397 18.47 8.08 9.34
N GLY A 398 18.11 6.90 8.85
CA GLY A 398 16.84 6.63 8.22
C GLY A 398 16.42 5.17 8.37
N LYS A 399 15.32 4.80 7.73
CA LYS A 399 14.88 3.41 7.65
C LYS A 399 15.63 2.74 6.50
N THR A 400 16.56 1.86 6.82
CA THR A 400 17.29 1.10 5.81
C THR A 400 16.82 -0.35 5.78
N VAL A 401 17.00 -1.00 4.63
CA VAL A 401 16.75 -2.44 4.48
C VAL A 401 17.59 -3.19 5.51
N CYS A 402 16.97 -4.12 6.23
CA CYS A 402 17.69 -4.92 7.22
C CYS A 402 18.81 -5.73 6.53
N PRO A 403 20.06 -5.65 7.01
CA PRO A 403 21.19 -6.34 6.37
C PRO A 403 21.08 -7.86 6.44
N ASP A 404 20.46 -8.40 7.50
CA ASP A 404 20.44 -9.84 7.77
C ASP A 404 19.35 -10.57 6.98
N CYS A 405 18.13 -10.03 6.98
CA CYS A 405 17.04 -10.61 6.19
C CYS A 405 16.88 -9.99 4.80
N LYS A 406 17.67 -8.95 4.47
CA LYS A 406 17.59 -8.22 3.19
C LYS A 406 16.17 -7.75 2.84
N GLY A 407 15.40 -7.38 3.86
CA GLY A 407 14.01 -6.92 3.71
C GLY A 407 12.93 -8.01 3.68
N THR A 408 13.30 -9.30 3.74
CA THR A 408 12.32 -10.42 3.72
C THR A 408 11.60 -10.64 5.05
N ARG A 409 12.05 -9.99 6.13
CA ARG A 409 11.44 -9.97 7.48
C ARG A 409 11.54 -11.29 8.25
N LEU A 410 11.96 -12.37 7.61
CA LEU A 410 12.08 -13.69 8.22
C LEU A 410 13.50 -13.98 8.69
N ARG A 411 13.61 -14.92 9.63
CA ARG A 411 14.89 -15.47 10.06
C ARG A 411 15.53 -16.37 8.98
N LYS A 412 16.84 -16.58 9.07
CA LYS A 412 17.61 -17.32 8.05
C LYS A 412 17.13 -18.76 7.90
N GLU A 413 16.70 -19.38 8.98
CA GLU A 413 16.21 -20.75 9.04
C GLU A 413 14.99 -20.98 8.14
N ALA A 414 14.17 -19.94 7.92
CA ALA A 414 13.03 -20.01 7.00
C ALA A 414 13.46 -20.14 5.53
N THR A 415 14.68 -19.73 5.17
CA THR A 415 15.23 -19.84 3.80
C THR A 415 15.68 -21.26 3.45
N TYR A 416 15.88 -22.10 4.46
CA TYR A 416 16.29 -23.49 4.27
C TYR A 416 15.11 -24.38 3.85
N VAL A 417 13.88 -23.93 4.10
CA VAL A 417 12.68 -24.67 3.73
C VAL A 417 12.25 -24.28 2.33
N GLN A 418 12.14 -25.26 1.43
CA GLN A 418 11.79 -25.04 0.04
C GLN A 418 10.57 -25.87 -0.39
N VAL A 419 9.79 -25.31 -1.31
CA VAL A 419 8.69 -25.97 -2.02
C VAL A 419 8.96 -25.82 -3.52
N GLY A 420 9.05 -26.94 -4.24
CA GLY A 420 9.36 -26.93 -5.68
C GLY A 420 10.67 -26.21 -6.04
N GLY A 421 11.65 -26.21 -5.14
CA GLY A 421 12.94 -25.54 -5.33
C GLY A 421 12.97 -24.06 -4.94
N TYR A 422 11.89 -23.50 -4.43
CA TYR A 422 11.81 -22.10 -4.00
C TYR A 422 11.67 -21.97 -2.49
N ALA A 423 12.44 -21.07 -1.85
CA ALA A 423 12.17 -20.65 -0.49
C ALA A 423 11.03 -19.61 -0.46
N ILE A 424 10.33 -19.49 0.67
CA ILE A 424 9.23 -18.52 0.80
C ILE A 424 9.70 -17.08 0.57
N THR A 425 10.94 -16.78 0.96
CA THR A 425 11.59 -15.48 0.76
C THR A 425 11.78 -15.13 -0.71
N ASP A 426 11.98 -16.14 -1.57
CA ASP A 426 12.16 -15.94 -3.01
C ASP A 426 10.83 -15.61 -3.68
N LEU A 427 9.77 -16.31 -3.25
CA LEU A 427 8.42 -16.12 -3.79
C LEU A 427 7.87 -14.73 -3.47
N ILE A 428 8.04 -14.25 -2.24
CA ILE A 428 7.47 -12.95 -1.83
C ILE A 428 8.16 -11.72 -2.47
N LEU A 429 9.37 -11.91 -3.00
CA LEU A 429 10.14 -10.86 -3.68
C LEU A 429 9.87 -10.81 -5.19
N LYS A 430 9.25 -11.84 -5.77
CA LYS A 430 8.86 -11.84 -7.19
C LYS A 430 7.65 -10.93 -7.42
N PRO A 431 7.57 -10.25 -8.58
CA PRO A 431 6.33 -9.63 -9.05
C PRO A 431 5.21 -10.68 -9.14
N ILE A 432 3.97 -10.28 -8.82
CA ILE A 432 2.81 -11.17 -8.79
C ILE A 432 2.58 -11.88 -10.14
N LYS A 433 2.84 -11.22 -11.28
CA LYS A 433 2.78 -11.83 -12.62
C LYS A 433 3.73 -13.02 -12.75
N GLN A 434 4.99 -12.84 -12.37
CA GLN A 434 6.00 -13.91 -12.37
C GLN A 434 5.70 -14.98 -11.33
N LEU A 435 5.14 -14.59 -10.19
CA LEU A 435 4.76 -15.54 -9.14
C LEU A 435 3.63 -16.46 -9.60
N GLN A 436 2.66 -15.97 -10.38
CA GLN A 436 1.63 -16.80 -10.98
C GLN A 436 2.23 -17.85 -11.93
N GLU A 437 3.16 -17.45 -12.80
CA GLU A 437 3.88 -18.37 -13.70
C GLU A 437 4.60 -19.48 -12.93
N VAL A 438 5.20 -19.16 -11.76
CA VAL A 438 5.85 -20.15 -10.89
C VAL A 438 4.83 -21.18 -10.36
N PHE A 439 3.63 -20.76 -9.96
CA PHE A 439 2.59 -21.69 -9.47
C PHE A 439 1.95 -22.51 -10.58
N GLU A 440 1.81 -21.96 -11.80
CA GLU A 440 1.33 -22.70 -12.97
C GLU A 440 2.30 -23.81 -13.41
N GLN A 441 3.61 -23.58 -13.23
CA GLN A 441 4.67 -24.53 -13.61
C GLN A 441 5.19 -25.38 -12.43
N LEU A 442 4.57 -25.26 -11.25
CA LEU A 442 5.06 -25.92 -10.03
C LEU A 442 4.90 -27.45 -10.12
N THR A 443 6.03 -28.16 -10.20
CA THR A 443 6.05 -29.62 -10.17
C THR A 443 6.19 -30.14 -8.74
N LEU A 444 5.22 -30.93 -8.29
CA LEU A 444 5.20 -31.57 -6.98
C LEU A 444 5.10 -33.09 -7.12
N SER A 445 5.52 -33.82 -6.08
CA SER A 445 5.26 -35.26 -5.99
C SER A 445 3.76 -35.51 -5.78
N ASP A 446 3.26 -36.70 -6.15
CA ASP A 446 1.83 -37.03 -6.01
C ASP A 446 1.33 -36.86 -4.56
N SER A 447 2.14 -37.23 -3.57
CA SER A 447 1.82 -37.05 -2.14
C SER A 447 1.76 -35.58 -1.74
N ASP A 448 2.74 -34.78 -2.17
CA ASP A 448 2.79 -33.35 -1.87
C ASP A 448 1.63 -32.62 -2.54
N PHE A 449 1.31 -32.98 -3.79
CA PHE A 449 0.19 -32.41 -4.53
C PHE A 449 -1.14 -32.70 -3.83
N LEU A 450 -1.40 -33.94 -3.39
CA LEU A 450 -2.63 -34.27 -2.67
C LEU A 450 -2.79 -33.47 -1.37
N ALA A 451 -1.69 -33.28 -0.61
CA ALA A 451 -1.70 -32.52 0.64
C ALA A 451 -1.88 -31.00 0.44
N ALA A 452 -1.38 -30.46 -0.68
CA ALA A 452 -1.35 -29.03 -0.98
C ALA A 452 -2.40 -28.54 -1.98
N ARG A 453 -3.11 -29.43 -2.68
CA ARG A 453 -4.01 -29.11 -3.81
C ARG A 453 -4.92 -27.92 -3.55
N ARG A 454 -5.62 -27.92 -2.40
CA ARG A 454 -6.55 -26.81 -2.05
C ARG A 454 -5.82 -25.49 -1.83
N LEU A 455 -4.63 -25.52 -1.20
CA LEU A 455 -3.83 -24.32 -0.96
C LEU A 455 -3.34 -23.72 -2.29
N ILE A 456 -2.89 -24.56 -3.22
CA ILE A 456 -2.41 -24.12 -4.54
C ILE A 456 -3.55 -23.46 -5.32
N ILE A 457 -4.74 -24.07 -5.34
CA ILE A 457 -5.93 -23.50 -6.00
C ILE A 457 -6.27 -22.12 -5.41
N GLU A 458 -6.26 -21.96 -4.09
CA GLU A 458 -6.57 -20.67 -3.44
C GLU A 458 -5.51 -19.59 -3.67
N ILE A 459 -4.23 -19.98 -3.72
CA ILE A 459 -3.11 -19.08 -4.04
C ILE A 459 -3.22 -18.61 -5.48
N ASP A 460 -3.36 -19.54 -6.43
CA ASP A 460 -3.48 -19.25 -7.86
C ASP A 460 -4.67 -18.34 -8.16
N ALA A 461 -5.84 -18.65 -7.59
CA ALA A 461 -7.04 -17.83 -7.75
C ALA A 461 -6.82 -16.38 -7.26
N ARG A 462 -6.14 -16.18 -6.12
CA ARG A 462 -5.86 -14.83 -5.59
C ARG A 462 -4.81 -14.08 -6.39
N LEU A 463 -3.75 -14.77 -6.85
CA LEU A 463 -2.75 -14.17 -7.73
C LEU A 463 -3.37 -13.71 -9.05
N LYS A 464 -4.23 -14.54 -9.63
CA LYS A 464 -4.98 -14.21 -10.85
C LYS A 464 -5.86 -12.98 -10.65
N VAL A 465 -6.63 -12.91 -9.55
CA VAL A 465 -7.46 -11.73 -9.26
C VAL A 465 -6.60 -10.47 -9.11
N LEU A 466 -5.44 -10.55 -8.45
CA LEU A 466 -4.50 -9.41 -8.35
C LEU A 466 -3.97 -8.96 -9.72
N ASN A 467 -3.72 -9.91 -10.63
CA ASN A 467 -3.33 -9.61 -12.01
C ASN A 467 -4.48 -8.98 -12.81
N ASP A 468 -5.71 -9.49 -12.65
CA ASP A 468 -6.91 -8.99 -13.32
C ASP A 468 -7.21 -7.53 -12.92
N VAL A 469 -7.01 -7.17 -11.65
CA VAL A 469 -7.11 -5.77 -11.18
C VAL A 469 -5.85 -4.93 -11.47
N GLY A 470 -4.88 -5.45 -12.23
CA GLY A 470 -3.72 -4.69 -12.70
C GLY A 470 -2.62 -4.46 -11.66
N LEU A 471 -2.53 -5.30 -10.62
CA LEU A 471 -1.49 -5.21 -9.57
C LEU A 471 -0.32 -6.18 -9.80
N GLY A 472 -0.20 -6.77 -10.99
CA GLY A 472 0.78 -7.81 -11.31
C GLY A 472 2.25 -7.40 -11.19
N TYR A 473 2.54 -6.09 -11.23
CA TYR A 473 3.90 -5.56 -11.08
C TYR A 473 4.35 -5.44 -9.61
N LEU A 474 3.44 -5.57 -8.64
CA LEU A 474 3.77 -5.49 -7.22
C LEU A 474 4.33 -6.83 -6.73
N THR A 475 5.11 -6.78 -5.64
CA THR A 475 5.59 -7.97 -4.93
C THR A 475 4.77 -8.19 -3.66
N LEU A 476 4.66 -9.44 -3.18
CA LEU A 476 3.94 -9.72 -1.94
C LEU A 476 4.60 -9.10 -0.71
N ASN A 477 5.91 -8.83 -0.77
CA ASN A 477 6.67 -8.18 0.31
C ASN A 477 6.57 -6.63 0.30
N ARG A 478 5.96 -6.04 -0.74
CA ARG A 478 5.73 -4.58 -0.81
C ARG A 478 4.92 -4.12 0.40
N ASN A 479 5.39 -3.07 1.07
CA ASN A 479 4.73 -2.55 2.28
C ASN A 479 3.42 -1.85 1.90
N SER A 480 2.34 -2.18 2.60
CA SER A 480 1.00 -1.64 2.30
C SER A 480 0.95 -0.11 2.44
N ASN A 481 1.81 0.48 3.28
CA ASN A 481 1.89 1.93 3.45
C ASN A 481 2.54 2.69 2.27
N THR A 482 3.18 1.99 1.34
CA THR A 482 3.82 2.56 0.15
C THR A 482 2.94 2.49 -1.10
N LEU A 483 1.75 1.90 -0.98
CA LEU A 483 0.77 1.83 -2.04
C LEU A 483 0.07 3.19 -2.21
N SER A 484 -0.20 3.56 -3.45
CA SER A 484 -1.11 4.65 -3.81
C SER A 484 -2.54 4.34 -3.39
N GLY A 485 -3.41 5.36 -3.36
CA GLY A 485 -4.83 5.19 -3.04
C GLY A 485 -5.50 4.15 -3.96
N GLY A 486 -5.29 4.26 -5.28
CA GLY A 486 -5.82 3.31 -6.26
C GLY A 486 -5.25 1.89 -6.11
N GLU A 487 -3.95 1.74 -5.84
CA GLU A 487 -3.38 0.40 -5.56
C GLU A 487 -3.98 -0.24 -4.30
N SER A 488 -4.14 0.54 -3.23
CA SER A 488 -4.74 0.08 -1.98
C SER A 488 -6.20 -0.32 -2.18
N GLN A 489 -6.96 0.45 -2.96
CA GLN A 489 -8.35 0.17 -3.28
C GLN A 489 -8.49 -1.12 -4.10
N ARG A 490 -7.66 -1.29 -5.14
CA ARG A 490 -7.66 -2.50 -5.97
C ARG A 490 -7.21 -3.74 -5.20
N LEU A 491 -6.29 -3.59 -4.27
CA LEU A 491 -5.89 -4.65 -3.35
C LEU A 491 -7.06 -5.07 -2.45
N ASN A 492 -7.77 -4.10 -1.85
CA ASN A 492 -8.95 -4.37 -1.04
C ASN A 492 -10.06 -5.03 -1.87
N LEU A 493 -10.28 -4.59 -3.12
CA LEU A 493 -11.21 -5.21 -4.06
C LEU A 493 -10.84 -6.66 -4.35
N ALA A 494 -9.57 -6.93 -4.66
CA ALA A 494 -9.07 -8.29 -4.89
C ALA A 494 -9.28 -9.21 -3.67
N THR A 495 -8.97 -8.72 -2.46
CA THR A 495 -9.23 -9.45 -1.21
C THR A 495 -10.71 -9.75 -1.04
N ALA A 496 -11.57 -8.76 -1.32
CA ALA A 496 -13.01 -8.90 -1.17
C ALA A 496 -13.60 -9.93 -2.15
N ILE A 497 -13.09 -10.01 -3.37
CA ILE A 497 -13.47 -11.04 -4.36
C ILE A 497 -12.98 -12.43 -3.93
N GLY A 498 -11.76 -12.53 -3.40
CA GLY A 498 -11.19 -13.79 -2.92
C GLY A 498 -11.95 -14.44 -1.76
N SER A 499 -12.85 -13.70 -1.09
CA SER A 499 -13.67 -14.21 0.01
C SER A 499 -14.87 -15.07 -0.41
N ASN A 500 -15.19 -15.15 -1.72
CA ASN A 500 -16.29 -15.96 -2.29
C ASN A 500 -17.65 -15.79 -1.56
N LEU A 501 -17.96 -14.59 -1.06
CA LEU A 501 -19.25 -14.30 -0.42
C LEU A 501 -20.37 -14.19 -1.48
N THR A 502 -21.56 -14.66 -1.12
CA THR A 502 -22.79 -14.60 -1.94
C THR A 502 -23.90 -13.92 -1.14
N GLY A 503 -24.81 -13.21 -1.80
CA GLY A 503 -25.92 -12.51 -1.15
C GLY A 503 -25.49 -11.28 -0.34
N SER A 504 -24.31 -10.75 -0.60
CA SER A 504 -23.79 -9.53 0.04
C SER A 504 -23.99 -8.31 -0.86
N MET A 505 -24.00 -7.12 -0.24
CA MET A 505 -24.02 -5.85 -0.94
C MET A 505 -22.63 -5.21 -0.89
N TYR A 506 -22.00 -5.05 -2.06
CA TYR A 506 -20.71 -4.38 -2.17
C TYR A 506 -20.93 -2.94 -2.61
N ILE A 507 -20.36 -1.99 -1.86
CA ILE A 507 -20.47 -0.56 -2.14
C ILE A 507 -19.07 -0.02 -2.40
N LEU A 508 -18.81 0.45 -3.62
CA LEU A 508 -17.49 0.88 -4.08
C LEU A 508 -17.49 2.38 -4.37
N ASP A 509 -16.45 3.06 -3.90
CA ASP A 509 -16.26 4.51 -4.09
C ASP A 509 -15.26 4.80 -5.22
N GLU A 510 -15.75 5.02 -6.43
CA GLU A 510 -14.96 5.40 -7.61
C GLU A 510 -13.76 4.45 -7.88
N PRO A 511 -13.99 3.15 -8.09
CA PRO A 511 -12.93 2.16 -8.26
C PRO A 511 -12.07 2.37 -9.52
N SER A 512 -12.48 3.23 -10.47
CA SER A 512 -11.68 3.57 -11.65
C SER A 512 -10.52 4.53 -11.38
N ILE A 513 -10.36 5.03 -10.15
CA ILE A 513 -9.35 6.05 -9.85
C ILE A 513 -7.92 5.59 -10.11
N GLY A 514 -7.15 6.46 -10.76
CA GLY A 514 -5.77 6.21 -11.14
C GLY A 514 -5.61 5.02 -12.10
N LEU A 515 -6.69 4.60 -12.77
CA LEU A 515 -6.66 3.61 -13.84
C LEU A 515 -6.62 4.30 -15.20
N HIS A 516 -5.80 3.74 -16.06
CA HIS A 516 -5.89 4.03 -17.48
C HIS A 516 -7.15 3.38 -18.07
N ALA A 517 -7.77 3.99 -19.09
CA ALA A 517 -9.02 3.50 -19.69
C ALA A 517 -8.97 2.01 -20.12
N ARG A 518 -7.80 1.53 -20.56
CA ARG A 518 -7.54 0.10 -20.81
C ARG A 518 -7.84 -0.80 -19.59
N ASP A 519 -7.39 -0.39 -18.42
CA ASP A 519 -7.48 -1.16 -17.20
C ASP A 519 -8.88 -1.03 -16.57
N THR A 520 -9.60 0.07 -16.85
CA THR A 520 -11.03 0.22 -16.53
C THR A 520 -11.88 -0.91 -17.10
N GLN A 521 -11.60 -1.35 -18.33
CA GLN A 521 -12.33 -2.48 -18.95
C GLN A 521 -12.13 -3.79 -18.18
N ARG A 522 -10.92 -4.02 -17.64
CA ARG A 522 -10.66 -5.20 -16.79
C ARG A 522 -11.40 -5.11 -15.47
N LEU A 523 -11.42 -3.93 -14.87
CA LEU A 523 -12.21 -3.66 -13.66
C LEU A 523 -13.70 -3.91 -13.89
N ILE A 524 -14.28 -3.48 -15.01
CA ILE A 524 -15.68 -3.76 -15.35
C ILE A 524 -15.94 -5.27 -15.37
N GLN A 525 -15.05 -6.06 -15.96
CA GLN A 525 -15.19 -7.53 -15.96
C GLN A 525 -15.17 -8.10 -14.54
N VAL A 526 -14.31 -7.57 -13.68
CA VAL A 526 -14.22 -7.95 -12.27
C VAL A 526 -15.52 -7.62 -11.51
N LEU A 527 -16.08 -6.42 -11.71
CA LEU A 527 -17.35 -6.02 -11.09
C LEU A 527 -18.52 -6.89 -11.57
N CYS A 528 -18.55 -7.20 -12.87
CA CYS A 528 -19.52 -8.13 -13.45
C CYS A 528 -19.40 -9.53 -12.86
N ASN A 529 -18.18 -10.03 -12.63
CA ASN A 529 -17.96 -11.33 -11.99
C ASN A 529 -18.47 -11.34 -10.55
N LEU A 530 -18.18 -10.29 -9.77
CA LEU A 530 -18.67 -10.11 -8.40
C LEU A 530 -20.20 -10.15 -8.35
N ARG A 531 -20.86 -9.46 -9.30
CA ARG A 531 -22.32 -9.52 -9.49
C ARG A 531 -22.80 -10.93 -9.83
N ASN A 532 -22.17 -11.58 -10.81
CA ASN A 532 -22.60 -12.89 -11.32
C ASN A 532 -22.50 -14.02 -10.29
N ILE A 533 -21.70 -13.85 -9.24
CA ILE A 533 -21.64 -14.77 -8.08
C ILE A 533 -22.93 -14.71 -7.24
N GLY A 534 -23.80 -13.71 -7.45
CA GLY A 534 -25.05 -13.51 -6.70
C GLY A 534 -24.90 -12.43 -5.64
N ASN A 535 -24.17 -11.36 -5.96
CA ASN A 535 -24.03 -10.18 -5.10
C ASN A 535 -24.64 -8.96 -5.77
N THR A 536 -25.08 -8.01 -4.94
CA THR A 536 -25.50 -6.69 -5.43
C THR A 536 -24.31 -5.75 -5.37
N VAL A 537 -23.92 -5.18 -6.50
CA VAL A 537 -22.73 -4.32 -6.60
C VAL A 537 -23.18 -2.90 -6.87
N ILE A 538 -22.95 -2.01 -5.92
CA ILE A 538 -23.30 -0.58 -6.00
C ILE A 538 -22.01 0.20 -6.13
N VAL A 539 -21.87 0.97 -7.20
CA VAL A 539 -20.66 1.71 -7.53
C VAL A 539 -20.99 3.18 -7.62
N VAL A 540 -20.32 4.03 -6.84
CA VAL A 540 -20.35 5.49 -7.04
C VAL A 540 -19.32 5.81 -8.11
N GLU A 541 -19.75 6.30 -9.28
CA GLU A 541 -18.84 6.52 -10.40
C GLU A 541 -19.24 7.68 -11.33
N HIS A 542 -18.23 8.17 -12.03
CA HIS A 542 -18.31 9.17 -13.09
C HIS A 542 -17.73 8.66 -14.42
N ASP A 543 -17.04 7.52 -14.41
CA ASP A 543 -16.48 6.94 -15.63
C ASP A 543 -17.57 6.49 -16.63
N GLU A 544 -17.41 6.90 -17.88
CA GLU A 544 -18.37 6.63 -18.96
C GLU A 544 -18.49 5.13 -19.27
N GLU A 545 -17.38 4.39 -19.26
CA GLU A 545 -17.40 2.96 -19.58
C GLU A 545 -18.10 2.15 -18.48
N ILE A 546 -17.87 2.49 -17.20
CA ILE A 546 -18.55 1.84 -16.06
C ILE A 546 -20.05 2.16 -16.06
N ILE A 547 -20.43 3.43 -16.25
CA ILE A 547 -21.84 3.83 -16.34
C ILE A 547 -22.54 3.06 -17.46
N LYS A 548 -21.89 2.93 -18.62
CA LYS A 548 -22.42 2.20 -19.78
C LYS A 548 -22.55 0.70 -19.55
N ALA A 549 -21.65 0.10 -18.77
CA ALA A 549 -21.66 -1.33 -18.46
C ALA A 549 -22.64 -1.73 -17.35
N SER A 550 -23.20 -0.75 -16.63
CA SER A 550 -24.12 -0.99 -15.51
C SER A 550 -25.48 -1.55 -15.97
N ASP A 551 -26.08 -2.36 -15.10
CA ASP A 551 -27.45 -2.86 -15.30
C ASP A 551 -28.49 -1.78 -14.98
N GLN A 552 -28.17 -0.92 -14.01
CA GLN A 552 -29.02 0.22 -13.63
C GLN A 552 -28.17 1.42 -13.22
N ILE A 553 -28.63 2.61 -13.61
CA ILE A 553 -28.07 3.90 -13.24
C ILE A 553 -29.04 4.63 -12.33
N ILE A 554 -28.52 5.22 -11.27
CA ILE A 554 -29.20 6.15 -10.37
C ILE A 554 -28.46 7.48 -10.47
N ASP A 555 -29.14 8.52 -10.91
CA ASP A 555 -28.54 9.84 -11.08
C ASP A 555 -29.10 10.82 -10.04
N ILE A 556 -28.21 11.42 -9.26
CA ILE A 556 -28.55 12.35 -8.18
C ILE A 556 -28.09 13.76 -8.56
N GLY A 557 -29.00 14.73 -8.47
CA GLY A 557 -28.77 16.11 -8.89
C GLY A 557 -29.94 17.02 -8.46
N PRO A 558 -30.22 18.12 -9.18
CA PRO A 558 -29.57 18.60 -10.39
C PRO A 558 -28.20 19.26 -10.17
N GLU A 559 -27.94 19.78 -8.96
CA GLU A 559 -26.68 20.46 -8.59
C GLU A 559 -26.00 19.82 -7.36
N ALA A 560 -25.05 20.52 -6.74
CA ALA A 560 -24.31 20.10 -5.55
C ALA A 560 -24.87 20.75 -4.27
N GLY A 561 -24.63 20.11 -3.11
CA GLY A 561 -25.01 20.62 -1.79
C GLY A 561 -26.52 20.87 -1.66
N VAL A 562 -26.90 22.07 -1.24
CA VAL A 562 -28.30 22.42 -0.93
C VAL A 562 -29.22 22.32 -2.16
N TYR A 563 -28.66 22.53 -3.36
CA TYR A 563 -29.35 22.45 -4.65
C TYR A 563 -29.28 21.05 -5.30
N GLY A 564 -28.65 20.09 -4.63
CA GLY A 564 -28.63 18.68 -5.02
C GLY A 564 -29.61 17.83 -4.22
N GLY A 565 -29.36 16.52 -4.22
CA GLY A 565 -30.08 15.54 -3.41
C GLY A 565 -31.43 15.08 -3.96
N GLU A 566 -31.79 15.47 -5.19
CA GLU A 566 -32.97 14.98 -5.88
C GLU A 566 -32.62 13.78 -6.77
N LEU A 567 -33.56 12.83 -6.88
CA LEU A 567 -33.46 11.72 -7.80
C LEU A 567 -33.82 12.19 -9.21
N MET A 568 -32.83 12.40 -10.06
CA MET A 568 -33.03 12.91 -11.42
C MET A 568 -33.41 11.81 -12.41
N PHE A 569 -32.85 10.61 -12.23
CA PHE A 569 -33.09 9.50 -13.12
C PHE A 569 -32.84 8.15 -12.41
N GLN A 570 -33.64 7.15 -12.79
CA GLN A 570 -33.40 5.76 -12.47
C GLN A 570 -33.82 4.87 -13.65
N GLY A 571 -32.90 4.05 -14.16
CA GLY A 571 -33.14 3.18 -15.31
C GLY A 571 -31.85 2.65 -15.95
N SER A 572 -31.96 2.11 -17.15
CA SER A 572 -30.81 1.63 -17.94
C SER A 572 -30.08 2.77 -18.66
N TYR A 573 -28.86 2.50 -19.14
CA TYR A 573 -28.08 3.46 -19.96
C TYR A 573 -28.83 3.92 -21.23
N GLN A 574 -29.53 3.01 -21.91
CA GLN A 574 -30.30 3.34 -23.11
C GLN A 574 -31.47 4.27 -22.79
N GLU A 575 -32.14 4.06 -21.67
CA GLU A 575 -33.21 4.95 -21.19
C GLU A 575 -32.66 6.31 -20.76
N MET A 576 -31.47 6.36 -20.14
CA MET A 576 -30.83 7.62 -19.74
C MET A 576 -30.53 8.51 -20.95
N ILE A 577 -29.96 7.95 -22.02
CA ILE A 577 -29.67 8.74 -23.24
C ILE A 577 -30.97 9.29 -23.86
N LYS A 578 -32.05 8.50 -23.83
CA LYS A 578 -33.29 8.85 -24.52
C LYS A 578 -34.20 9.80 -23.72
N TYR A 579 -34.27 9.62 -22.40
CA TYR A 579 -35.25 10.31 -21.55
C TYR A 579 -34.61 11.09 -20.39
N GLY A 580 -33.31 10.93 -20.14
CA GLY A 580 -32.61 11.64 -19.08
C GLY A 580 -32.46 13.12 -19.40
N ASN A 581 -32.68 13.97 -18.39
CA ASN A 581 -32.51 15.44 -18.50
C ASN A 581 -31.50 16.00 -17.49
N SER A 582 -30.81 15.12 -16.77
CA SER A 582 -29.73 15.50 -15.86
C SER A 582 -28.50 15.99 -16.62
N LEU A 583 -27.57 16.64 -15.91
CA LEU A 583 -26.28 16.99 -16.49
C LEU A 583 -25.54 15.75 -16.99
N THR A 584 -25.51 14.68 -16.21
CA THR A 584 -24.91 13.40 -16.61
C THR A 584 -25.48 12.92 -17.95
N ALA A 585 -26.80 12.87 -18.09
CA ALA A 585 -27.45 12.45 -19.33
C ALA A 585 -27.10 13.36 -20.52
N LYS A 586 -26.97 14.67 -20.31
CA LYS A 586 -26.57 15.63 -21.35
C LYS A 586 -25.14 15.43 -21.82
N TYR A 587 -24.21 15.12 -20.92
CA TYR A 587 -22.82 14.79 -21.30
C TYR A 587 -22.74 13.44 -22.02
N LEU A 588 -23.42 12.41 -21.50
CA LEU A 588 -23.40 11.05 -22.08
C LEU A 588 -24.11 10.94 -23.43
N SER A 589 -25.16 11.74 -23.66
CA SER A 589 -25.85 11.83 -24.95
C SER A 589 -25.13 12.73 -25.97
N GLY A 590 -24.07 13.44 -25.57
CA GLY A 590 -23.34 14.38 -26.41
C GLY A 590 -24.02 15.75 -26.60
N GLN A 591 -25.17 16.01 -25.96
CA GLN A 591 -25.83 17.32 -25.97
C GLN A 591 -24.94 18.41 -25.33
N MET A 592 -24.14 18.02 -24.34
CA MET A 592 -23.07 18.82 -23.74
C MET A 592 -21.73 18.09 -23.91
N GLY A 593 -20.63 18.84 -23.89
CA GLY A 593 -19.30 18.25 -23.87
C GLY A 593 -18.23 19.32 -23.66
N ILE A 594 -17.05 18.91 -23.21
CA ILE A 594 -15.92 19.84 -23.06
C ILE A 594 -15.36 20.14 -24.46
N PRO A 595 -15.31 21.42 -24.87
CA PRO A 595 -14.84 21.80 -26.19
C PRO A 595 -13.34 21.55 -26.33
N ILE A 596 -12.92 21.12 -27.52
CA ILE A 596 -11.50 21.04 -27.87
C ILE A 596 -10.99 22.49 -28.09
N PRO A 597 -9.83 22.87 -27.55
CA PRO A 597 -9.24 24.19 -27.80
C PRO A 597 -9.07 24.44 -29.31
N LYS A 598 -9.54 25.60 -29.80
CA LYS A 598 -9.42 25.95 -31.23
C LYS A 598 -7.97 26.18 -31.67
N HIS A 599 -7.14 26.68 -30.76
CA HIS A 599 -5.72 26.91 -30.95
C HIS A 599 -4.99 26.42 -29.70
N ARG A 600 -3.91 25.65 -29.90
CA ARG A 600 -3.00 25.25 -28.82
C ARG A 600 -1.90 26.31 -28.67
N ARG A 601 -1.42 26.53 -27.45
CA ARG A 601 -0.37 27.50 -27.17
C ARG A 601 0.96 27.06 -27.77
N HIS A 602 1.64 27.97 -28.45
CA HIS A 602 3.02 27.75 -28.87
C HIS A 602 3.99 28.08 -27.75
N TRP A 603 5.11 27.35 -27.70
CA TRP A 603 6.13 27.50 -26.68
C TRP A 603 7.53 27.49 -27.32
N ASN A 604 8.45 28.26 -26.74
CA ASN A 604 9.87 28.29 -27.13
C ASN A 604 10.81 27.98 -25.96
N ASN A 605 10.33 28.17 -24.73
CA ASN A 605 11.10 27.94 -23.51
C ASN A 605 10.66 26.64 -22.87
N TYR A 606 11.60 25.90 -22.29
CA TYR A 606 11.32 24.59 -21.71
C TYR A 606 12.28 24.26 -20.56
N ILE A 607 11.88 23.32 -19.71
CA ILE A 607 12.75 22.66 -18.75
C ILE A 607 12.99 21.25 -19.26
N GLU A 608 14.23 20.77 -19.23
CA GLU A 608 14.57 19.44 -19.74
C GLU A 608 15.24 18.60 -18.65
N ILE A 609 14.71 17.41 -18.42
CA ILE A 609 15.33 16.37 -17.61
C ILE A 609 16.03 15.42 -18.57
N ILE A 610 17.33 15.22 -18.37
CA ILE A 610 18.16 14.32 -19.17
C ILE A 610 18.49 13.10 -18.32
N GLY A 611 18.31 11.91 -18.88
CA GLY A 611 18.69 10.61 -18.34
C GLY A 611 17.93 10.18 -17.09
N ALA A 612 16.61 10.43 -17.04
CA ALA A 612 15.77 9.99 -15.93
C ALA A 612 15.75 8.46 -15.81
N SER A 613 16.19 7.94 -14.66
CA SER A 613 16.47 6.51 -14.44
C SER A 613 16.04 5.99 -13.06
N GLU A 614 15.24 6.76 -12.31
CA GLU A 614 14.68 6.32 -11.04
C GLU A 614 13.62 5.21 -11.23
N ASN A 615 13.59 4.23 -10.32
CA ASN A 615 12.71 3.05 -10.35
C ASN A 615 12.76 2.32 -11.71
N ASN A 616 11.65 2.31 -12.45
CA ASN A 616 11.53 1.62 -13.73
C ASN A 616 11.83 2.51 -14.94
N LEU A 617 12.12 3.80 -14.78
CA LEU A 617 12.45 4.70 -15.89
C LEU A 617 13.74 4.27 -16.60
N LYS A 618 13.73 4.28 -17.92
CA LYS A 618 14.77 3.67 -18.78
C LYS A 618 15.71 4.70 -19.38
N ASN A 619 16.29 5.56 -18.54
CA ASN A 619 17.21 6.64 -18.95
C ASN A 619 16.59 7.55 -20.03
N ILE A 620 15.42 8.12 -19.73
CA ILE A 620 14.65 8.93 -20.68
C ILE A 620 15.00 10.42 -20.58
N ASP A 621 15.00 11.10 -21.72
CA ASP A 621 15.13 12.54 -21.83
C ASP A 621 13.75 13.14 -22.11
N VAL A 622 13.34 14.15 -21.33
CA VAL A 622 11.98 14.70 -21.40
C VAL A 622 12.01 16.21 -21.30
N LYS A 623 11.34 16.88 -22.24
CA LYS A 623 11.13 18.33 -22.22
C LYS A 623 9.75 18.69 -21.66
N PHE A 624 9.74 19.69 -20.79
CA PHE A 624 8.56 20.27 -20.16
C PHE A 624 8.42 21.72 -20.64
N PRO A 625 7.57 21.97 -21.64
CA PRO A 625 7.29 23.31 -22.14
C PRO A 625 6.80 24.28 -21.06
N LEU A 626 7.24 25.54 -21.13
CA LEU A 626 6.80 26.60 -20.23
C LEU A 626 5.61 27.39 -20.79
N ASN A 627 4.81 27.96 -19.88
CA ASN A 627 3.63 28.79 -20.15
C ASN A 627 2.48 28.07 -20.88
N VAL A 628 2.46 26.74 -20.83
CA VAL A 628 1.43 25.92 -21.49
C VAL A 628 0.92 24.82 -20.55
N LEU A 629 -0.17 24.17 -20.94
CA LEU A 629 -0.70 22.98 -20.26
C LEU A 629 -0.01 21.72 -20.80
N THR A 630 0.89 21.14 -20.01
CA THR A 630 1.53 19.85 -20.33
C THR A 630 0.86 18.72 -19.56
N VAL A 631 0.35 17.71 -20.25
CA VAL A 631 -0.26 16.52 -19.63
C VAL A 631 0.65 15.32 -19.77
N ILE A 632 0.93 14.66 -18.64
CA ILE A 632 1.75 13.45 -18.57
C ILE A 632 0.82 12.27 -18.39
N THR A 633 0.85 11.35 -19.33
CA THR A 633 -0.11 10.25 -19.45
C THR A 633 0.59 8.91 -19.70
N GLY A 634 -0.19 7.85 -19.81
CA GLY A 634 0.29 6.46 -19.93
C GLY A 634 -0.27 5.53 -18.86
N VAL A 635 -0.04 4.22 -18.99
CA VAL A 635 -0.67 3.19 -18.13
C VAL A 635 -0.22 3.25 -16.66
N SER A 636 -0.99 2.66 -15.74
CA SER A 636 -0.63 2.63 -14.31
C SER A 636 0.68 1.87 -14.11
N GLY A 637 1.60 2.44 -13.31
CA GLY A 637 2.95 1.89 -13.12
C GLY A 637 3.95 2.21 -14.24
N SER A 638 3.62 3.01 -15.25
CA SER A 638 4.55 3.37 -16.35
C SER A 638 5.69 4.32 -15.97
N GLY A 639 5.67 4.90 -14.76
CA GLY A 639 6.72 5.81 -14.27
C GLY A 639 6.33 7.29 -14.21
N LYS A 640 5.08 7.67 -14.51
CA LYS A 640 4.59 9.07 -14.46
C LYS A 640 4.89 9.79 -13.14
N THR A 641 4.46 9.19 -12.04
CA THR A 641 4.66 9.75 -10.70
C THR A 641 6.14 9.82 -10.34
N THR A 642 6.95 8.85 -10.80
CA THR A 642 8.41 8.86 -10.62
C THR A 642 9.05 10.04 -11.36
N LEU A 643 8.73 10.23 -12.64
CA LEU A 643 9.25 11.33 -13.45
C LEU A 643 8.91 12.70 -12.85
N VAL A 644 7.67 12.88 -12.39
CA VAL A 644 7.19 14.18 -11.91
C VAL A 644 7.49 14.43 -10.44
N LYS A 645 7.05 13.54 -9.55
CA LYS A 645 7.12 13.76 -8.10
C LYS A 645 8.46 13.41 -7.49
N GLN A 646 9.19 12.43 -8.05
CA GLN A 646 10.47 11.99 -7.49
C GLN A 646 11.66 12.65 -8.18
N ILE A 647 11.56 12.98 -9.46
CA ILE A 647 12.64 13.62 -10.22
C ILE A 647 12.40 15.11 -10.41
N LEU A 648 11.41 15.51 -11.23
CA LEU A 648 11.23 16.91 -11.64
C LEU A 648 10.97 17.85 -10.46
N TYR A 649 10.00 17.53 -9.61
CA TYR A 649 9.61 18.39 -8.49
C TYR A 649 10.74 18.59 -7.46
N PRO A 650 11.41 17.53 -6.94
CA PRO A 650 12.49 17.71 -5.99
C PRO A 650 13.72 18.37 -6.63
N ALA A 651 14.01 18.11 -7.91
CA ALA A 651 15.08 18.79 -8.64
C ALA A 651 14.86 20.31 -8.70
N LEU A 652 13.65 20.75 -9.04
CA LEU A 652 13.29 22.17 -9.08
C LEU A 652 13.27 22.81 -7.68
N ARG A 653 12.69 22.13 -6.67
CA ARG A 653 12.71 22.58 -5.26
C ARG A 653 14.13 22.77 -4.74
N LYS A 654 15.05 21.84 -5.04
CA LYS A 654 16.46 21.90 -4.64
C LYS A 654 17.13 23.14 -5.22
N LEU A 655 16.83 23.48 -6.48
CA LEU A 655 17.38 24.68 -7.14
C LEU A 655 16.83 25.99 -6.55
N TYR A 656 15.53 26.06 -6.27
CA TYR A 656 14.91 27.31 -5.81
C TYR A 656 15.04 27.57 -4.31
N GLN A 657 14.99 26.52 -3.48
CA GLN A 657 14.92 26.63 -2.01
C GLN A 657 16.17 26.11 -1.29
N GLY A 658 17.14 25.53 -2.02
CA GLY A 658 18.41 25.02 -1.48
C GLY A 658 18.30 23.75 -0.64
N TYR A 659 17.09 23.33 -0.27
CA TYR A 659 16.78 22.10 0.45
C TYR A 659 15.54 21.43 -0.17
N ALA A 660 15.63 20.15 -0.46
CA ALA A 660 14.52 19.33 -0.95
C ALA A 660 14.62 17.92 -0.38
N GLU A 661 13.49 17.21 -0.42
CA GLU A 661 13.45 15.76 -0.22
C GLU A 661 14.34 15.04 -1.24
N LYS A 662 14.63 13.75 -0.97
CA LYS A 662 15.44 12.88 -1.85
C LYS A 662 15.01 13.05 -3.31
N THR A 663 15.93 13.47 -4.16
CA THR A 663 15.70 13.53 -5.62
C THR A 663 16.00 12.16 -6.21
N GLY A 664 15.14 11.67 -7.09
CA GLY A 664 15.38 10.44 -7.85
C GLY A 664 16.54 10.59 -8.82
N ARG A 665 16.98 9.48 -9.43
CA ARG A 665 18.07 9.41 -10.39
C ARG A 665 17.75 10.07 -11.73
N TYR A 666 18.59 11.03 -12.12
CA TYR A 666 18.65 11.66 -13.44
C TYR A 666 20.07 12.19 -13.69
N LEU A 667 20.46 12.39 -14.95
CA LEU A 667 21.81 12.87 -15.30
C LEU A 667 21.94 14.38 -15.15
N LYS A 668 20.97 15.15 -15.68
CA LYS A 668 21.07 16.62 -15.69
C LYS A 668 19.70 17.29 -15.83
N LEU A 669 19.53 18.44 -15.16
CA LEU A 669 18.45 19.39 -15.44
C LEU A 669 19.01 20.52 -16.32
N SER A 670 18.33 20.84 -17.41
CA SER A 670 18.69 21.93 -18.31
C SER A 670 17.47 22.74 -18.77
N GLY A 671 17.68 23.74 -19.65
CA GLY A 671 16.63 24.64 -20.13
C GLY A 671 16.44 25.91 -19.29
N ASP A 672 15.27 26.53 -19.44
CA ASP A 672 14.95 27.89 -18.99
C ASP A 672 14.34 27.96 -17.58
N TYR A 673 14.76 27.06 -16.69
CA TYR A 673 14.24 26.97 -15.31
C TYR A 673 14.38 28.28 -14.52
N LYS A 674 15.26 29.20 -14.92
CA LYS A 674 15.44 30.53 -14.29
C LYS A 674 14.27 31.50 -14.55
N MET A 675 13.41 31.22 -15.53
CA MET A 675 12.23 32.03 -15.82
C MET A 675 11.13 31.88 -14.77
N ILE A 676 11.20 30.81 -13.97
CA ILE A 676 10.21 30.46 -12.96
C ILE A 676 10.76 30.78 -11.58
N ARG A 677 9.93 31.35 -10.70
CA ARG A 677 10.32 31.71 -9.33
C ARG A 677 10.32 30.51 -8.40
N ASN A 678 9.29 29.68 -8.49
CA ASN A 678 9.02 28.60 -7.56
C ASN A 678 8.22 27.49 -8.26
N THR A 679 8.21 26.31 -7.65
CA THR A 679 7.38 25.19 -8.08
C THR A 679 6.46 24.79 -6.95
N GLU A 680 5.17 24.73 -7.25
CA GLU A 680 4.12 24.34 -6.30
C GLU A 680 3.46 23.04 -6.75
N GLN A 681 3.45 22.06 -5.85
CA GLN A 681 2.74 20.82 -6.06
C GLN A 681 1.35 20.89 -5.41
N VAL A 682 0.31 20.64 -6.20
CA VAL A 682 -1.08 20.61 -5.73
C VAL A 682 -1.56 19.16 -5.77
N ASP A 683 -1.40 18.48 -4.63
CA ASP A 683 -1.79 17.10 -4.40
C ASP A 683 -3.20 16.99 -3.77
N GLN A 684 -3.71 15.76 -3.72
CA GLN A 684 -4.99 15.42 -3.07
C GLN A 684 -4.83 15.03 -1.60
N ASN A 685 -3.62 15.16 -1.05
CA ASN A 685 -3.40 14.84 0.36
C ASN A 685 -4.32 15.72 1.22
N PRO A 686 -4.92 15.18 2.30
CA PRO A 686 -5.77 15.96 3.17
C PRO A 686 -5.02 17.21 3.66
N LEU A 687 -5.59 18.40 3.43
CA LEU A 687 -4.98 19.68 3.81
C LEU A 687 -4.69 19.76 5.31
N GLY A 688 -5.43 19.00 6.10
CA GLY A 688 -5.15 18.71 7.50
C GLY A 688 -6.08 17.61 8.01
N ARG A 689 -5.58 16.79 8.94
CA ARG A 689 -6.42 15.84 9.70
C ARG A 689 -7.13 16.49 10.90
N SER A 690 -6.85 17.77 11.13
CA SER A 690 -7.42 18.47 12.27
C SER A 690 -8.86 18.86 11.98
N SER A 691 -9.75 18.46 12.88
CA SER A 691 -11.13 18.96 13.01
C SER A 691 -11.21 20.50 13.00
N ARG A 692 -10.10 21.17 13.31
CA ARG A 692 -9.96 22.62 13.49
C ARG A 692 -9.72 23.43 12.22
N SER A 693 -9.36 22.77 11.12
CA SER A 693 -9.17 23.42 9.82
C SER A 693 -10.42 23.25 8.97
N ASN A 694 -10.96 24.35 8.44
CA ASN A 694 -12.14 24.42 7.58
C ASN A 694 -11.94 25.40 6.40
N ALA A 695 -12.92 25.48 5.50
CA ALA A 695 -12.86 26.35 4.31
C ALA A 695 -12.67 27.83 4.67
N ALA A 696 -13.32 28.31 5.74
CA ALA A 696 -13.20 29.70 6.20
C ALA A 696 -11.80 30.00 6.77
N THR A 697 -11.21 29.07 7.53
CA THR A 697 -9.84 29.25 8.07
C THR A 697 -8.80 29.19 6.96
N TYR A 698 -8.99 28.30 5.97
CA TYR A 698 -8.03 28.10 4.88
C TYR A 698 -7.98 29.28 3.92
N SER A 699 -9.14 29.84 3.57
CA SER A 699 -9.23 31.08 2.77
C SER A 699 -8.80 32.34 3.53
N GLY A 700 -8.57 32.23 4.84
CA GLY A 700 -8.32 33.37 5.72
C GLY A 700 -9.53 34.27 5.92
N ALA A 701 -10.74 33.88 5.47
CA ALA A 701 -11.97 34.64 5.67
C ALA A 701 -12.43 34.62 7.13
N TYR A 702 -12.10 33.56 7.88
CA TYR A 702 -12.56 33.40 9.26
C TYR A 702 -12.03 34.49 10.20
N ASP A 703 -10.83 35.01 9.98
CA ASP A 703 -10.28 36.11 10.80
C ASP A 703 -11.10 37.39 10.66
N ASP A 704 -11.51 37.70 9.44
CA ASP A 704 -12.37 38.86 9.15
C ASP A 704 -13.79 38.65 9.69
N ILE A 705 -14.33 37.42 9.60
CA ILE A 705 -15.63 37.06 10.20
C ILE A 705 -15.59 37.24 11.73
N ARG A 706 -14.57 36.72 12.41
CA ARG A 706 -14.41 36.88 13.86
C ARG A 706 -14.26 38.35 14.25
N THR A 707 -13.56 39.12 13.44
CA THR A 707 -13.44 40.57 13.62
C THR A 707 -14.80 41.24 13.50
N LEU A 708 -15.60 40.92 12.48
CA LEU A 708 -16.95 41.45 12.31
C LEU A 708 -17.86 41.17 13.51
N PHE A 709 -17.84 39.94 14.05
CA PHE A 709 -18.62 39.58 15.24
C PHE A 709 -18.17 40.33 16.50
N SER A 710 -16.87 40.59 16.66
CA SER A 710 -16.35 41.38 17.78
C SER A 710 -16.76 42.86 17.73
N THR A 711 -17.13 43.37 16.56
CA THR A 711 -17.57 44.77 16.40
C THR A 711 -19.04 44.99 16.77
N GLN A 712 -19.82 43.94 17.00
CA GLN A 712 -21.25 44.08 17.33
C GLN A 712 -21.46 44.81 18.66
N PRO A 713 -22.55 45.59 18.83
CA PRO A 713 -22.79 46.35 20.05
C PRO A 713 -22.75 45.50 21.33
N LEU A 714 -23.41 44.33 21.31
CA LEU A 714 -23.44 43.41 22.45
C LEU A 714 -22.05 42.82 22.75
N SER A 715 -21.25 42.52 21.73
CA SER A 715 -19.86 42.06 21.88
C SER A 715 -18.98 43.13 22.55
N ARG A 716 -19.14 44.41 22.17
CA ARG A 716 -18.39 45.52 22.77
C ARG A 716 -18.75 45.73 24.24
N VAL A 717 -20.03 45.63 24.59
CA VAL A 717 -20.50 45.73 25.98
C VAL A 717 -19.94 44.60 26.84
N ARG A 718 -19.88 43.37 26.30
CA ARG A 718 -19.35 42.20 27.00
C ARG A 718 -17.82 42.07 26.93
N GLY A 719 -17.13 42.97 26.23
CA GLY A 719 -15.67 42.93 26.07
C GLY A 719 -15.15 41.75 25.25
N TYR A 720 -16.00 41.14 24.41
CA TYR A 720 -15.61 39.98 23.59
C TYR A 720 -14.70 40.40 22.43
N LYS A 721 -13.48 39.88 22.45
CA LYS A 721 -12.47 40.04 21.38
C LYS A 721 -12.68 38.99 20.27
N PRO A 722 -12.06 39.14 19.07
CA PRO A 722 -12.14 38.12 18.01
C PRO A 722 -11.77 36.69 18.44
N GLY A 723 -10.96 36.53 19.49
CA GLY A 723 -10.63 35.23 20.08
C GLY A 723 -11.84 34.45 20.62
N TYR A 724 -12.86 35.14 21.16
CA TYR A 724 -14.07 34.50 21.70
C TYR A 724 -14.92 33.82 20.61
N PHE A 725 -14.84 34.31 19.38
CA PHE A 725 -15.55 33.73 18.24
C PHE A 725 -14.73 32.65 17.52
N SER A 726 -13.66 32.15 18.14
CA SER A 726 -12.82 31.07 17.64
C SER A 726 -13.14 29.76 18.36
N PHE A 727 -13.51 28.72 17.63
CA PHE A 727 -13.66 27.38 18.21
C PHE A 727 -12.29 26.74 18.56
N ASN A 728 -11.18 27.34 18.12
CA ASN A 728 -9.82 26.82 18.35
C ASN A 728 -9.15 27.31 19.63
N ILE A 729 -9.69 28.37 20.25
CA ILE A 729 -9.08 29.06 21.38
C ILE A 729 -10.02 28.94 22.59
N GLU A 730 -9.44 28.80 23.79
CA GLU A 730 -10.20 28.83 25.05
C GLU A 730 -10.85 30.20 25.26
N GLY A 731 -12.04 30.19 25.85
CA GLY A 731 -12.88 31.39 26.00
C GLY A 731 -14.31 31.10 25.57
N GLY A 732 -14.61 31.23 24.28
CA GLY A 732 -15.98 31.08 23.75
C GLY A 732 -16.33 29.70 23.17
N ARG A 733 -15.37 28.77 23.04
CA ARG A 733 -15.62 27.40 22.57
C ARG A 733 -16.30 26.54 23.64
N CYS A 734 -17.00 25.48 23.23
CA CYS A 734 -17.51 24.47 24.16
C CYS A 734 -16.37 23.70 24.82
N GLU A 735 -16.39 23.58 26.16
CA GLU A 735 -15.33 22.92 26.93
C GLU A 735 -15.37 21.39 26.82
N GLU A 736 -16.55 20.79 26.67
CA GLU A 736 -16.70 19.33 26.61
C GLU A 736 -16.03 18.73 25.37
N CYS A 737 -16.38 19.28 24.19
CA CYS A 737 -15.81 18.84 22.92
C CYS A 737 -14.59 19.66 22.48
N GLN A 738 -14.13 20.60 23.31
CA GLN A 738 -12.99 21.48 23.01
C GLN A 738 -13.09 22.16 21.63
N GLY A 739 -14.32 22.54 21.25
CA GLY A 739 -14.65 23.20 19.98
C GLY A 739 -14.85 22.29 18.76
N GLU A 740 -14.76 20.96 18.90
CA GLU A 740 -14.98 20.03 17.78
C GLU A 740 -16.47 19.86 17.41
N GLY A 741 -17.35 19.96 18.40
CA GLY A 741 -18.80 19.70 18.28
C GLY A 741 -19.16 18.22 18.29
N ARG A 742 -18.18 17.32 18.26
CA ARG A 742 -18.34 15.87 18.37
C ARG A 742 -17.35 15.32 19.40
N ILE A 743 -17.63 14.13 19.90
CA ILE A 743 -16.79 13.39 20.85
C ILE A 743 -16.46 12.04 20.22
N LYS A 744 -15.18 11.69 20.22
CA LYS A 744 -14.69 10.40 19.72
C LYS A 744 -14.79 9.35 20.83
N ILE A 745 -15.39 8.21 20.53
CA ILE A 745 -15.45 7.03 21.39
C ILE A 745 -14.61 5.94 20.74
N GLU A 746 -13.59 5.49 21.47
CA GLU A 746 -12.72 4.40 21.01
C GLU A 746 -13.41 3.04 21.21
N MET A 747 -13.48 2.26 20.13
CA MET A 747 -14.11 0.94 20.13
C MET A 747 -13.03 -0.16 20.05
N GLN A 748 -13.24 -1.29 20.72
CA GLN A 748 -12.22 -2.35 20.77
C GLN A 748 -12.15 -3.21 19.50
N PHE A 749 -13.28 -3.47 18.84
CA PHE A 749 -13.39 -4.41 17.71
C PHE A 749 -13.96 -3.78 16.43
N MET A 750 -14.20 -2.48 16.45
CA MET A 750 -14.84 -1.74 15.37
C MET A 750 -14.12 -0.41 15.16
N ALA A 751 -14.41 0.28 14.05
CA ALA A 751 -13.94 1.64 13.85
C ALA A 751 -14.48 2.56 14.97
N ASP A 752 -13.64 3.51 15.39
CA ASP A 752 -14.01 4.51 16.39
C ASP A 752 -15.26 5.29 15.98
N LEU A 753 -16.10 5.60 16.95
CA LEU A 753 -17.37 6.28 16.72
C LEU A 753 -17.29 7.75 17.07
N TRP A 754 -17.93 8.59 16.27
CA TRP A 754 -18.06 10.02 16.52
C TRP A 754 -19.49 10.35 16.90
N LEU A 755 -19.73 10.75 18.15
CA LEU A 755 -21.04 11.18 18.61
C LEU A 755 -21.13 12.70 18.63
N VAL A 756 -22.33 13.25 18.41
CA VAL A 756 -22.59 14.68 18.59
C VAL A 756 -22.40 15.02 20.07
N CYS A 757 -21.73 16.13 20.37
CA CYS A 757 -21.51 16.57 21.74
C CYS A 757 -22.85 16.98 22.38
N ASP A 758 -23.22 16.36 23.50
CA ASP A 758 -24.48 16.65 24.20
C ASP A 758 -24.52 18.09 24.76
N SER A 759 -23.38 18.61 25.22
CA SER A 759 -23.29 19.92 25.87
C SER A 759 -23.55 21.10 24.94
N CYS A 760 -23.04 21.06 23.71
CA CYS A 760 -23.28 22.11 22.71
C CYS A 760 -24.19 21.69 21.56
N LYS A 761 -24.69 20.45 21.57
CA LYS A 761 -25.51 19.87 20.48
C LYS A 761 -24.86 20.04 19.10
N GLY A 762 -23.54 19.97 19.04
CA GLY A 762 -22.75 20.16 17.81
C GLY A 762 -22.43 21.60 17.41
N GLN A 763 -22.87 22.62 18.17
CA GLN A 763 -22.70 24.04 17.81
C GLN A 763 -21.30 24.60 18.08
N ARG A 764 -20.40 23.83 18.72
CA ARG A 764 -18.98 24.16 19.00
C ARG A 764 -18.70 25.33 19.95
N PHE A 765 -19.68 26.18 20.26
CA PHE A 765 -19.53 27.37 21.10
C PHE A 765 -20.38 27.29 22.39
N LYS A 766 -20.08 28.16 23.36
CA LYS A 766 -20.92 28.42 24.53
C LYS A 766 -22.16 29.22 24.12
N GLU A 767 -23.26 29.06 24.86
CA GLU A 767 -24.53 29.75 24.57
C GLU A 767 -24.37 31.28 24.55
N GLU A 768 -23.56 31.85 25.46
CA GLU A 768 -23.29 33.29 25.54
C GLU A 768 -22.66 33.89 24.26
N VAL A 769 -21.92 33.08 23.50
CA VAL A 769 -21.30 33.48 22.22
C VAL A 769 -22.34 33.43 21.10
N LEU A 770 -23.26 32.47 21.15
CA LEU A 770 -24.32 32.28 20.17
C LEU A 770 -25.43 33.33 20.26
N GLU A 771 -25.52 34.07 21.37
CA GLU A 771 -26.38 35.25 21.51
C GLU A 771 -25.94 36.43 20.63
N ILE A 772 -24.66 36.50 20.28
CA ILE A 772 -24.15 37.55 19.40
C ILE A 772 -24.55 37.24 17.95
N LYS A 773 -25.29 38.17 17.34
CA LYS A 773 -25.81 38.02 15.98
C LYS A 773 -25.34 39.13 15.05
N VAL A 774 -25.07 38.76 13.80
CA VAL A 774 -24.87 39.67 12.67
C VAL A 774 -26.06 39.46 11.74
N ASN A 775 -26.86 40.51 11.51
CA ASN A 775 -28.05 40.44 10.63
C ASN A 775 -28.97 39.23 10.90
N GLY A 776 -29.18 38.91 12.19
CA GLY A 776 -30.05 37.82 12.63
C GLY A 776 -29.37 36.45 12.81
N LEU A 777 -28.15 36.24 12.30
CA LEU A 777 -27.43 34.96 12.40
C LEU A 777 -26.29 35.01 13.42
N ASN A 778 -26.13 33.95 14.21
CA ASN A 778 -25.00 33.76 15.10
C ASN A 778 -23.77 33.17 14.38
N ILE A 779 -22.64 33.09 15.08
CA ILE A 779 -21.38 32.63 14.46
C ILE A 779 -21.44 31.19 13.95
N ASN A 780 -22.15 30.29 14.65
CA ASN A 780 -22.32 28.90 14.22
C ASN A 780 -23.22 28.81 12.98
N GLU A 781 -24.31 29.58 12.94
CA GLU A 781 -25.20 29.67 11.78
C GLU A 781 -24.46 30.21 10.55
N VAL A 782 -23.64 31.25 10.71
CA VAL A 782 -22.79 31.77 9.62
C VAL A 782 -21.78 30.71 9.15
N LEU A 783 -21.17 29.96 10.05
CA LEU A 783 -20.27 28.86 9.68
C LEU A 783 -21.00 27.70 8.99
N ASN A 784 -22.31 27.57 9.18
CA ASN A 784 -23.15 26.58 8.49
C ASN A 784 -23.80 27.14 7.22
N LEU A 785 -23.45 28.34 6.75
CA LEU A 785 -23.81 28.77 5.40
C LEU A 785 -22.91 28.09 4.38
N SER A 786 -23.48 27.72 3.23
CA SER A 786 -22.68 27.42 2.04
C SER A 786 -21.89 28.67 1.61
N ILE A 787 -20.80 28.49 0.86
CA ILE A 787 -20.00 29.62 0.35
C ILE A 787 -20.86 30.54 -0.53
N ASP A 788 -21.76 30.00 -1.34
CA ASP A 788 -22.71 30.78 -2.15
C ASP A 788 -23.65 31.63 -1.28
N GLU A 789 -24.23 31.02 -0.25
CA GLU A 789 -25.10 31.72 0.70
C GLU A 789 -24.32 32.76 1.50
N ALA A 790 -23.09 32.45 1.91
CA ALA A 790 -22.23 33.36 2.65
C ALA A 790 -21.87 34.60 1.83
N VAL A 791 -21.52 34.42 0.54
CA VAL A 791 -21.24 35.55 -0.35
C VAL A 791 -22.48 36.43 -0.49
N ARG A 792 -23.67 35.86 -0.71
CA ARG A 792 -24.94 36.61 -0.77
C ARG A 792 -25.26 37.30 0.57
N PHE A 793 -25.00 36.63 1.69
CA PHE A 793 -25.20 37.15 3.04
C PHE A 793 -24.32 38.38 3.29
N PHE A 794 -23.01 38.30 3.00
CA PHE A 794 -22.09 39.43 3.20
C PHE A 794 -22.26 40.56 2.16
N GLN A 795 -22.89 40.29 1.02
CA GLN A 795 -23.29 41.31 0.04
C GLN A 795 -24.52 42.11 0.48
N HIS A 796 -25.27 41.64 1.48
CA HIS A 796 -26.51 42.30 1.89
C HIS A 796 -26.24 43.75 2.37
N PRO A 797 -27.05 44.75 1.95
CA PRO A 797 -26.79 46.16 2.24
C PRO A 797 -26.64 46.51 3.73
N SER A 798 -27.33 45.78 4.61
CA SER A 798 -27.25 45.98 6.07
C SER A 798 -25.92 45.53 6.70
N ILE A 799 -25.11 44.71 6.01
CA ILE A 799 -23.83 44.18 6.48
C ILE A 799 -22.65 44.82 5.73
N SER A 800 -22.89 45.29 4.50
CA SER A 800 -21.88 45.81 3.57
C SER A 800 -20.96 46.85 4.24
N SER A 801 -19.75 46.40 4.56
CA SER A 801 -18.69 47.13 5.25
C SER A 801 -17.34 46.80 4.61
N ASP A 802 -16.28 47.53 4.95
CA ASP A 802 -14.92 47.21 4.45
C ASP A 802 -14.49 45.77 4.81
N ILE A 803 -14.91 45.28 5.98
CA ILE A 803 -14.64 43.91 6.44
C ILE A 803 -15.44 42.91 5.59
N ALA A 804 -16.73 43.17 5.33
CA ALA A 804 -17.55 42.30 4.48
C ALA A 804 -17.02 42.21 3.04
N ARG A 805 -16.52 43.32 2.47
CA ARG A 805 -15.86 43.33 1.15
C ARG A 805 -14.59 42.46 1.12
N LYS A 806 -13.78 42.50 2.18
CA LYS A 806 -12.60 41.61 2.33
C LYS A 806 -13.01 40.14 2.41
N ILE A 807 -14.06 39.82 3.17
CA ILE A 807 -14.60 38.46 3.25
C ILE A 807 -15.03 37.96 1.87
N ILE A 808 -15.84 38.75 1.14
CA ILE A 808 -16.30 38.40 -0.21
C ILE A 808 -15.11 38.16 -1.17
N ALA A 809 -14.11 39.03 -1.13
CA ALA A 809 -12.91 38.89 -1.98
C ALA A 809 -12.15 37.57 -1.72
N LYS A 810 -12.14 37.08 -0.48
CA LYS A 810 -11.53 35.80 -0.10
C LYS A 810 -12.40 34.57 -0.43
N LEU A 811 -13.73 34.73 -0.43
CA LEU A 811 -14.66 33.63 -0.71
C LEU A 811 -14.95 33.46 -2.21
N LYS A 812 -14.91 34.53 -3.00
CA LYS A 812 -15.25 34.48 -4.43
C LYS A 812 -14.40 33.50 -5.24
N PRO A 813 -13.07 33.42 -5.05
CA PRO A 813 -12.25 32.43 -5.75
C PRO A 813 -12.66 30.98 -5.45
N LEU A 814 -13.20 30.70 -4.25
CA LEU A 814 -13.73 29.36 -3.91
C LEU A 814 -14.99 29.02 -4.72
N MET A 815 -15.87 30.01 -4.88
CA MET A 815 -17.07 29.87 -5.72
C MET A 815 -16.68 29.66 -7.19
N ASP A 816 -15.70 30.43 -7.69
CA ASP A 816 -15.26 30.38 -9.09
C ASP A 816 -14.63 29.02 -9.45
N VAL A 817 -13.96 28.34 -8.52
CA VAL A 817 -13.45 26.96 -8.70
C VAL A 817 -14.51 25.87 -8.47
N GLY A 818 -15.77 26.25 -8.24
CA GLY A 818 -16.90 25.34 -8.09
C GLY A 818 -17.13 24.78 -6.68
N LEU A 819 -16.58 25.39 -5.64
CA LEU A 819 -16.79 24.99 -4.24
C LEU A 819 -17.92 25.75 -3.53
N GLY A 820 -18.79 26.44 -4.28
CA GLY A 820 -19.88 27.27 -3.72
C GLY A 820 -20.80 26.53 -2.73
N TYR A 821 -20.95 25.21 -2.90
CA TYR A 821 -21.82 24.37 -2.08
C TYR A 821 -21.23 23.97 -0.71
N LEU A 822 -19.91 24.11 -0.51
CA LEU A 822 -19.28 23.74 0.77
C LEU A 822 -19.70 24.70 1.88
N HIS A 823 -19.85 24.17 3.09
CA HIS A 823 -20.15 25.01 4.25
C HIS A 823 -18.85 25.65 4.76
N LEU A 824 -18.92 26.91 5.20
CA LEU A 824 -17.75 27.65 5.68
C LEU A 824 -16.99 26.93 6.82
N GLY A 825 -17.74 26.33 7.74
CA GLY A 825 -17.26 25.62 8.93
C GLY A 825 -17.01 24.12 8.72
N GLN A 826 -17.21 23.61 7.50
CA GLN A 826 -16.99 22.20 7.15
C GLN A 826 -15.51 21.84 7.32
N SER A 827 -15.24 20.75 8.03
CA SER A 827 -13.86 20.35 8.30
C SER A 827 -13.14 19.98 7.00
N THR A 828 -11.89 20.43 6.87
CA THR A 828 -10.99 20.01 5.79
C THR A 828 -10.72 18.50 5.80
N GLY A 829 -10.86 17.83 6.95
CA GLY A 829 -10.76 16.37 7.05
C GLY A 829 -11.98 15.62 6.50
N THR A 830 -13.10 16.30 6.27
CA THR A 830 -14.31 15.72 5.65
C THR A 830 -14.43 16.06 4.17
N LEU A 831 -13.47 16.79 3.60
CA LEU A 831 -13.45 17.10 2.18
C LEU A 831 -12.92 15.90 1.39
N SER A 832 -13.48 15.69 0.21
CA SER A 832 -12.91 14.81 -0.81
C SER A 832 -11.56 15.34 -1.30
N GLY A 833 -10.74 14.46 -1.91
CA GLY A 833 -9.45 14.85 -2.48
C GLY A 833 -9.57 15.98 -3.51
N GLY A 834 -10.57 15.90 -4.40
CA GLY A 834 -10.84 16.93 -5.40
C GLY A 834 -11.35 18.26 -4.80
N GLU A 835 -12.11 18.24 -3.71
CA GLU A 835 -12.49 19.46 -2.97
C GLU A 835 -11.29 20.12 -2.31
N ALA A 836 -10.46 19.34 -1.63
CA ALA A 836 -9.22 19.82 -1.01
C ALA A 836 -8.27 20.45 -2.04
N GLN A 837 -8.15 19.83 -3.21
CA GLN A 837 -7.33 20.35 -4.30
C GLN A 837 -7.86 21.67 -4.87
N ARG A 838 -9.18 21.76 -5.13
CA ARG A 838 -9.84 22.99 -5.59
C ARG A 838 -9.72 24.12 -4.55
N LEU A 839 -9.79 23.79 -3.27
CA LEU A 839 -9.60 24.75 -2.17
C LEU A 839 -8.18 25.33 -2.18
N LYS A 840 -7.17 24.48 -2.45
CA LYS A 840 -5.77 24.91 -2.64
C LYS A 840 -5.60 25.76 -3.88
N LEU A 841 -6.19 25.38 -5.02
CA LEU A 841 -6.19 26.16 -6.26
C LEU A 841 -6.72 27.59 -6.08
N ALA A 842 -7.87 27.74 -5.43
CA ALA A 842 -8.47 29.05 -5.19
C ALA A 842 -7.57 30.00 -4.38
N SER A 843 -6.74 29.47 -3.47
CA SER A 843 -5.78 30.28 -2.71
C SER A 843 -4.71 30.92 -3.60
N PHE A 844 -4.28 30.23 -4.67
CA PHE A 844 -3.32 30.77 -5.63
C PHE A 844 -3.94 31.80 -6.57
N ILE A 845 -5.20 31.58 -6.97
CA ILE A 845 -5.99 32.56 -7.75
C ILE A 845 -6.25 33.83 -6.92
N SER A 846 -6.23 33.77 -5.59
CA SER A 846 -6.44 34.96 -4.75
C SER A 846 -5.20 35.86 -4.65
N ASN A 847 -3.99 35.32 -4.79
CA ASN A 847 -2.72 35.99 -4.49
C ASN A 847 -2.05 36.69 -5.71
N ILE A 848 -2.84 37.09 -6.71
CA ILE A 848 -2.41 37.46 -8.07
C ILE A 848 -1.52 38.72 -8.18
N GLN A 849 -1.35 39.54 -7.15
CA GLN A 849 -0.62 40.81 -7.29
C GLN A 849 0.91 40.66 -7.14
N ASN A 850 1.61 40.70 -8.29
CA ASN A 850 3.05 40.99 -8.47
C ASN A 850 4.07 39.85 -8.22
N GLU A 851 3.79 38.61 -8.64
CA GLU A 851 4.81 37.54 -8.60
C GLU A 851 5.24 37.07 -10.01
N ARG A 852 6.53 36.74 -10.14
CA ARG A 852 7.09 36.05 -11.31
C ARG A 852 6.38 34.69 -11.52
N PRO A 853 6.38 34.14 -12.74
CA PRO A 853 5.72 32.86 -13.05
C PRO A 853 6.11 31.72 -12.09
N THR A 854 5.09 31.00 -11.62
CA THR A 854 5.20 29.73 -10.88
C THR A 854 4.89 28.55 -11.79
N LEU A 855 5.57 27.41 -11.57
CA LEU A 855 5.23 26.12 -12.18
C LEU A 855 4.34 25.34 -11.22
N PHE A 856 3.15 24.96 -11.68
CA PHE A 856 2.22 24.14 -10.91
C PHE A 856 2.26 22.69 -11.39
N ILE A 857 2.32 21.77 -10.45
CA ILE A 857 2.26 20.32 -10.70
C ILE A 857 0.98 19.79 -10.07
N PHE A 858 0.09 19.25 -10.89
CA PHE A 858 -1.12 18.57 -10.48
C PHE A 858 -0.98 17.07 -10.68
N ASP A 859 -1.38 16.31 -9.68
CA ASP A 859 -1.43 14.85 -9.76
C ASP A 859 -2.89 14.40 -9.73
N GLU A 860 -3.32 13.79 -10.83
CA GLU A 860 -4.67 13.28 -11.09
C GLU A 860 -5.79 14.25 -10.66
N PRO A 861 -5.81 15.51 -11.12
CA PRO A 861 -6.75 16.50 -10.60
C PRO A 861 -8.22 16.20 -10.95
N THR A 862 -8.50 15.21 -11.79
CA THR A 862 -9.87 14.81 -12.15
C THR A 862 -10.47 13.72 -11.28
N THR A 863 -9.70 13.17 -10.33
CA THR A 863 -10.20 12.17 -9.38
C THR A 863 -11.49 12.64 -8.70
N GLY A 864 -12.55 11.85 -8.84
CA GLY A 864 -13.87 12.10 -8.26
C GLY A 864 -14.60 13.35 -8.76
N LEU A 865 -14.22 13.85 -9.95
CA LEU A 865 -14.93 14.94 -10.60
C LEU A 865 -15.89 14.43 -11.67
N HIS A 866 -17.11 14.94 -11.63
CA HIS A 866 -18.08 14.76 -12.71
C HIS A 866 -17.65 15.54 -13.96
N PHE A 867 -18.13 15.17 -15.15
CA PHE A 867 -17.80 15.82 -16.43
C PHE A 867 -17.90 17.36 -16.41
N HIS A 868 -18.96 17.87 -15.76
CA HIS A 868 -19.16 19.31 -15.60
C HIS A 868 -18.12 19.96 -14.69
N ASP A 869 -17.69 19.28 -13.62
CA ASP A 869 -16.68 19.76 -12.70
C ASP A 869 -15.30 19.79 -13.36
N ILE A 870 -15.00 18.82 -14.25
CA ILE A 870 -13.79 18.84 -15.10
C ILE A 870 -13.77 20.10 -15.98
N SER A 871 -14.92 20.50 -16.53
CA SER A 871 -15.02 21.74 -17.30
C SER A 871 -14.70 22.99 -16.46
N ARG A 872 -15.10 23.02 -15.19
CA ARG A 872 -14.79 24.13 -14.26
C ARG A 872 -13.31 24.12 -13.85
N LEU A 873 -12.73 22.95 -13.63
CA LEU A 873 -11.31 22.78 -13.36
C LEU A 873 -10.46 23.30 -14.53
N LEU A 874 -10.81 22.95 -15.77
CA LEU A 874 -10.14 23.46 -16.96
C LEU A 874 -10.22 24.99 -17.07
N ALA A 875 -11.35 25.59 -16.70
CA ALA A 875 -11.48 27.05 -16.65
C ALA A 875 -10.54 27.68 -15.60
N ALA A 876 -10.34 27.02 -14.45
CA ALA A 876 -9.36 27.45 -13.45
C ALA A 876 -7.91 27.31 -13.94
N PHE A 877 -7.59 26.22 -14.64
CA PHE A 877 -6.28 26.04 -15.29
C PHE A 877 -6.01 27.13 -16.32
N GLU A 878 -7.01 27.43 -17.15
CA GLU A 878 -6.96 28.50 -18.13
C GLU A 878 -6.70 29.87 -17.48
N ALA A 879 -7.32 30.16 -16.34
CA ALA A 879 -7.06 31.38 -15.57
C ALA A 879 -5.61 31.47 -15.06
N LEU A 880 -5.00 30.35 -14.63
CA LEU A 880 -3.59 30.33 -14.24
C LEU A 880 -2.66 30.52 -15.45
N LEU A 881 -2.94 29.84 -16.56
CA LEU A 881 -2.16 29.94 -17.79
C LEU A 881 -2.16 31.35 -18.37
N ASN A 882 -3.32 32.02 -18.37
CA ASN A 882 -3.45 33.40 -18.86
C ASN A 882 -2.68 34.43 -18.01
N ASN A 883 -2.33 34.09 -16.77
CA ASN A 883 -1.43 34.88 -15.92
C ASN A 883 0.06 34.55 -16.14
N GLY A 884 0.38 33.70 -17.13
CA GLY A 884 1.75 33.32 -17.46
C GLY A 884 2.32 32.18 -16.61
N HIS A 885 1.50 31.44 -15.86
CA HIS A 885 1.95 30.25 -15.13
C HIS A 885 2.17 29.06 -16.07
N THR A 886 2.91 28.06 -15.60
CA THR A 886 3.10 26.77 -16.32
C THR A 886 2.39 25.67 -15.56
N LEU A 887 1.66 24.81 -16.25
CA LEU A 887 0.91 23.72 -15.63
C LEU A 887 1.41 22.37 -16.16
N ILE A 888 1.82 21.50 -15.25
CA ILE A 888 2.11 20.09 -15.52
C ILE A 888 1.07 19.26 -14.80
N VAL A 889 0.37 18.41 -15.54
CA VAL A 889 -0.74 17.61 -15.01
C VAL A 889 -0.48 16.14 -15.30
N VAL A 890 -0.37 15.30 -14.26
CA VAL A 890 -0.34 13.85 -14.42
C VAL A 890 -1.77 13.36 -14.48
N GLU A 891 -2.20 12.77 -15.60
CA GLU A 891 -3.62 12.41 -15.79
C GLU A 891 -3.84 11.32 -16.83
N HIS A 892 -4.94 10.59 -16.64
CA HIS A 892 -5.43 9.53 -17.50
C HIS A 892 -6.74 9.91 -18.20
N ASN A 893 -7.45 10.91 -17.69
CA ASN A 893 -8.73 11.34 -18.22
C ASN A 893 -8.61 11.93 -19.65
N PRO A 894 -9.30 11.34 -20.66
CA PRO A 894 -9.26 11.81 -22.04
C PRO A 894 -9.69 13.28 -22.23
N GLU A 895 -10.57 13.80 -21.37
CA GLU A 895 -11.06 15.18 -21.46
C GLU A 895 -9.99 16.22 -21.09
N ILE A 896 -9.08 15.89 -20.18
CA ILE A 896 -7.91 16.72 -19.88
C ILE A 896 -6.84 16.56 -20.95
N ILE A 897 -6.57 15.32 -21.38
CA ILE A 897 -5.55 15.02 -22.39
C ILE A 897 -5.87 15.74 -23.72
N LYS A 898 -7.14 15.70 -24.18
CA LYS A 898 -7.53 16.42 -25.41
C LYS A 898 -7.39 17.94 -25.28
N SER A 899 -7.47 18.47 -24.06
CA SER A 899 -7.38 19.91 -23.76
C SER A 899 -5.93 20.38 -23.58
N ALA A 900 -4.96 19.46 -23.52
CA ALA A 900 -3.54 19.74 -23.29
C ALA A 900 -2.89 20.47 -24.48
N ASP A 901 -2.02 21.43 -24.21
CA ASP A 901 -1.19 22.03 -25.26
C ASP A 901 -0.07 21.07 -25.71
N TRP A 902 0.46 20.29 -24.76
CA TRP A 902 1.51 19.29 -24.96
C TRP A 902 1.23 18.02 -24.17
N VAL A 903 1.59 16.86 -24.71
CA VAL A 903 1.40 15.55 -24.08
C VAL A 903 2.71 14.78 -24.05
N ILE A 904 2.99 14.16 -22.92
CA ILE A 904 4.12 13.26 -22.68
C ILE A 904 3.54 11.90 -22.28
N ASP A 905 3.67 10.90 -23.14
CA ASP A 905 3.10 9.56 -22.93
C ASP A 905 4.20 8.58 -22.50
N LEU A 906 4.03 7.94 -21.33
CA LEU A 906 4.97 6.96 -20.78
C LEU A 906 4.41 5.54 -20.82
N GLY A 907 5.24 4.57 -21.17
CA GLY A 907 4.81 3.18 -21.31
C GLY A 907 5.90 2.31 -21.94
N PRO A 908 5.56 1.36 -22.84
CA PRO A 908 4.19 1.01 -23.27
C PRO A 908 3.37 0.32 -22.16
N GLU A 909 4.02 -0.41 -21.26
CA GLU A 909 3.40 -1.10 -20.13
C GLU A 909 3.76 -0.45 -18.77
N GLY A 910 3.32 -1.06 -17.67
CA GLY A 910 3.70 -0.70 -16.30
C GLY A 910 4.81 -1.60 -15.73
N GLY A 911 5.45 -1.16 -14.64
CA GLY A 911 6.51 -1.95 -13.99
C GLY A 911 7.76 -2.06 -14.87
N ASP A 912 8.40 -3.23 -14.90
CA ASP A 912 9.69 -3.43 -15.58
C ASP A 912 9.62 -3.27 -17.11
N GLU A 913 8.46 -3.55 -17.69
CA GLU A 913 8.14 -3.41 -19.13
C GLU A 913 7.77 -1.94 -19.50
N GLY A 914 7.71 -1.04 -18.51
CA GLY A 914 7.42 0.38 -18.67
C GLY A 914 8.65 1.27 -18.55
N GLY A 915 8.40 2.58 -18.37
CA GLY A 915 9.44 3.57 -18.13
C GLY A 915 10.12 4.12 -19.37
N TYR A 916 9.56 3.86 -20.56
CA TYR A 916 9.98 4.46 -21.83
C TYR A 916 9.12 5.69 -22.16
N LEU A 917 9.72 6.65 -22.85
CA LEU A 917 8.99 7.75 -23.49
C LEU A 917 8.39 7.21 -24.80
N VAL A 918 7.07 7.00 -24.80
CA VAL A 918 6.33 6.47 -25.96
C VAL A 918 6.07 7.58 -26.97
N PHE A 919 5.71 8.76 -26.51
CA PHE A 919 5.40 9.90 -27.36
C PHE A 919 5.61 11.23 -26.62
N GLU A 920 6.00 12.25 -27.37
CA GLU A 920 6.06 13.64 -26.93
C GLU A 920 5.56 14.55 -28.08
N GLY A 921 4.52 15.35 -27.84
CA GLY A 921 3.91 16.16 -28.90
C GLY A 921 2.54 16.74 -28.57
N THR A 922 1.79 17.15 -29.60
CA THR A 922 0.40 17.60 -29.45
C THR A 922 -0.57 16.40 -29.37
N PRO A 923 -1.77 16.56 -28.77
CA PRO A 923 -2.81 15.53 -28.81
C PRO A 923 -3.16 15.01 -30.21
N GLU A 924 -3.16 15.87 -31.23
CA GLU A 924 -3.44 15.51 -32.63
C GLU A 924 -2.34 14.64 -33.26
N ASP A 925 -1.10 14.82 -32.82
CA ASP A 925 0.01 13.99 -33.27
C ASP A 925 0.07 12.66 -32.49
N LEU A 926 -0.33 12.67 -31.22
CA LEU A 926 -0.42 11.45 -30.40
C LEU A 926 -1.37 10.41 -31.02
N ILE A 927 -2.55 10.81 -31.50
CA ILE A 927 -3.53 9.87 -32.06
C ILE A 927 -3.05 9.12 -33.31
N LYS A 928 -2.01 9.64 -33.99
CA LYS A 928 -1.36 9.00 -35.14
C LYS A 928 -0.36 7.92 -34.70
N HIS A 929 0.01 7.88 -33.42
CA HIS A 929 0.97 6.92 -32.89
C HIS A 929 0.35 5.51 -32.81
N PRO A 930 0.97 4.47 -33.41
CA PRO A 930 0.35 3.16 -33.56
C PRO A 930 0.32 2.33 -32.27
N THR A 931 1.31 2.51 -31.39
CA THR A 931 1.51 1.66 -30.20
C THR A 931 1.11 2.32 -28.88
N SER A 932 0.71 3.60 -28.89
CA SER A 932 0.26 4.26 -27.67
C SER A 932 -1.15 3.80 -27.30
N TYR A 933 -1.33 3.28 -26.09
CA TYR A 933 -2.67 2.98 -25.57
C TYR A 933 -3.50 4.25 -25.43
N THR A 934 -2.90 5.34 -24.95
CA THR A 934 -3.54 6.65 -24.82
C THR A 934 -4.11 7.12 -26.16
N ALA A 935 -3.36 6.97 -27.25
CA ALA A 935 -3.80 7.31 -28.60
C ALA A 935 -5.09 6.58 -29.02
N GLN A 936 -5.26 5.31 -28.65
CA GLN A 936 -6.44 4.51 -29.01
C GLN A 936 -7.73 5.06 -28.40
N PHE A 937 -7.67 5.51 -27.13
CA PHE A 937 -8.83 6.07 -26.43
C PHE A 937 -9.07 7.53 -26.81
N LEU A 938 -8.00 8.32 -26.95
CA LEU A 938 -8.08 9.73 -27.31
C LEU A 938 -8.65 9.93 -28.72
N ARG A 939 -8.39 9.01 -29.63
CA ARG A 939 -8.90 9.05 -31.01
C ARG A 939 -10.42 9.20 -31.06
N LYS A 940 -11.17 8.42 -30.27
CA LYS A 940 -12.64 8.51 -30.21
C LYS A 940 -13.10 9.93 -29.83
N LYS A 941 -12.48 10.53 -28.82
CA LYS A 941 -12.86 11.87 -28.33
C LYS A 941 -12.47 13.02 -29.25
N LEU A 942 -11.41 12.87 -30.06
CA LEU A 942 -11.01 13.88 -31.05
C LEU A 942 -11.78 13.73 -32.38
N GLU A 943 -12.13 12.50 -32.78
CA GLU A 943 -12.83 12.23 -34.06
C GLU A 943 -14.36 12.37 -33.96
N GLU A 944 -14.99 12.16 -32.79
CA GLU A 944 -16.45 12.23 -32.58
C GLU A 944 -17.11 13.60 -32.88
N LYS A 945 -16.35 14.62 -33.30
CA LYS A 945 -16.86 15.97 -33.61
C LYS A 945 -16.38 16.58 -34.94
N ASN A 946 -15.77 15.78 -35.82
CA ASN A 946 -15.53 16.20 -37.21
C ASN A 946 -16.70 15.83 -38.13
#